data_AF-A0A958CXS0-F1
#
_entry.id   AF-A0A958CXS0-F1
#
_cell.length_a   1.000
_cell.length_b   1.000
_cell.length_c   1.000
_cell.angle_alpha   90.00
_cell.angle_beta   90.00
_cell.angle_gamma   90.00
#
_symmetry.space_group_name_H-M   'P 1'
#
loop_
_entity.id
_entity.type
_entity.pdbx_description
1 polymer ?
#
loop_
_entity_poly.entity_id
_entity_poly.type
_entity_poly.pdbx_seq_one_letter_code
_entity_poly.pdbx_strand_id
1 'polypeptide(L)'
;MKPRLLIYLAAIAIVLLASAGFVASTQADTHLLDVPPGAQPGFYIAGSQNLNPAQFHNAGDLQFFWWRVLNPDPGVFNWSSIDNYLAQHAINGKKVGISIVTAEGRSGNGGLPSPGFVRGNSNVWYNGVTTDQIYGGGFENGLADWVTSGPVTTVNNPVFAGSLAAKMGGNTGSTALLRQYTFRIPAYLSNATISYWWRMETAEAPGSASDTWRVELLENGNVISTIQTNTSAGVRDTWQQHTLDLTPYENRWVELRFTLNNNGSAPTSLFVDNVALNVTPRMLKFWAPEYKQPYQTFVQALAARYKNDSRVEFIGIGTGIWGETRATDEVDDPASQAAGLNSDLWISTVNAITDMYISAFSQGGSLTKSVLLQMAPFQFVPRERKEFSTYAAEHGVGLSLNGLFADTNVALACDRPGYDYNCAGSYDQIVQFNNQVPIGFETYGYMLPTKTEFLWGLLNGMDKKADYIRMSSFDNLVLPGGQPNTDYTNLMNWANQWIGKDLTDTPSVWVAMRDHRNPFRYGTTGDVEYTSEYPQVGNFQFWLYQRDDAPNARTVPETNQATEGGQPVGLGLCPAGAAGPPGYPCFANAYNSALPANASEAWVIRRTDQGTNNPLMAFSIDDGYVYGLNNQVEIKVTYWNHGTDRWTLSYLDSAGVQQKAIPVGSADPWVQKTNSGAFVTTSFVLTDTQFSNGMAGGVDFVLDSRSDTGANDGNEWVHFVEVKKLGGPDPEPTPTFTPSTTPTNGPTRTPTPTWTPSQTPTATSTATQLATNTPTATNTPTATATRTPTPTATNTPTRTPTATATATRTSTPTATATNTATPTRTPTATPTATLSPYGAIQGIIFHDVNQDGIYTLGTDLALANGRVELYNPAGTLIGLQVTTSNGRYLFDFLAPNAAYRVKELAPAGFAAATNNDATYFVTAGYPVTVDFAHRPLRSLFLPLVTKG
;
A
#
# COMPACT_ATOMS: atom_id res chain seq x y z
N MET A 1 -12.95 -78.53 -14.71
CA MET A 1 -12.65 -77.14 -15.09
C MET A 1 -13.78 -76.27 -14.51
N LYS A 2 -13.91 -76.07 -13.18
CA LYS A 2 -12.97 -75.63 -12.13
C LYS A 2 -12.48 -74.18 -12.36
N PRO A 3 -12.71 -73.25 -11.40
CA PRO A 3 -13.92 -72.41 -11.54
C PRO A 3 -13.80 -70.91 -11.13
N ARG A 4 -14.94 -70.21 -11.27
CA ARG A 4 -15.33 -68.92 -10.66
C ARG A 4 -15.20 -68.93 -9.11
N LEU A 5 -15.30 -67.76 -8.44
CA LEU A 5 -16.50 -67.33 -7.65
C LEU A 5 -16.22 -66.23 -6.56
N LEU A 6 -17.10 -65.20 -6.44
CA LEU A 6 -17.37 -64.32 -5.24
C LEU A 6 -16.23 -63.39 -4.70
N ILE A 7 -16.44 -62.29 -3.93
CA ILE A 7 -17.63 -61.44 -3.58
C ILE A 7 -17.18 -60.00 -3.18
N TYR A 8 -18.13 -59.06 -2.96
CA TYR A 8 -17.93 -57.71 -2.36
C TYR A 8 -17.81 -57.75 -0.81
N LEU A 9 -16.88 -56.98 -0.20
CA LEU A 9 -17.08 -56.06 0.97
C LEU A 9 -15.80 -55.74 1.81
N ALA A 10 -15.70 -54.47 2.23
CA ALA A 10 -15.19 -53.92 3.50
C ALA A 10 -13.77 -54.24 4.10
N ALA A 11 -12.88 -53.25 3.93
CA ALA A 11 -12.25 -52.42 5.00
C ALA A 11 -11.03 -52.88 5.87
N ILE A 12 -10.34 -51.83 6.39
CA ILE A 12 -9.36 -51.73 7.50
C ILE A 12 -7.84 -51.90 7.20
N ALA A 13 -7.12 -50.78 7.41
CA ALA A 13 -5.67 -50.61 7.69
C ALA A 13 -4.64 -51.04 6.59
N ILE A 14 -3.42 -50.49 6.52
CA ILE A 14 -2.71 -49.55 7.42
C ILE A 14 -2.24 -48.30 6.62
N VAL A 15 -2.48 -47.11 7.17
CA VAL A 15 -1.73 -45.88 6.88
C VAL A 15 -1.26 -45.33 8.21
N LEU A 16 0.06 -45.20 8.41
CA LEU A 16 0.68 -44.65 9.63
C LEU A 16 2.18 -44.35 9.39
N LEU A 17 2.75 -43.51 10.26
CA LEU A 17 4.18 -43.14 10.31
C LEU A 17 4.72 -42.25 9.18
N ALA A 18 4.10 -41.08 9.02
CA ALA A 18 4.79 -39.84 8.58
C ALA A 18 4.35 -38.63 9.44
N SER A 19 4.09 -38.86 10.72
CA SER A 19 3.70 -37.83 11.69
C SER A 19 4.91 -36.98 12.11
N ALA A 20 5.25 -35.98 11.30
CA ALA A 20 6.04 -34.85 11.77
C ALA A 20 5.22 -34.11 12.83
N GLY A 21 5.52 -34.38 14.10
CA GLY A 21 4.75 -33.81 15.20
C GLY A 21 4.99 -32.30 15.31
N PHE A 22 3.90 -31.52 15.25
CA PHE A 22 3.88 -30.26 15.98
C PHE A 22 4.16 -30.61 17.45
N VAL A 23 5.35 -30.23 17.93
CA VAL A 23 5.56 -30.08 19.36
C VAL A 23 4.75 -28.83 19.73
N ALA A 24 3.54 -29.04 20.25
CA ALA A 24 2.86 -27.99 20.98
C ALA A 24 3.76 -27.63 22.16
N SER A 25 4.45 -26.50 22.05
CA SER A 25 5.32 -26.00 23.10
C SER A 25 4.45 -25.66 24.30
N THR A 26 4.48 -26.49 25.35
CA THR A 26 3.85 -26.20 26.65
C THR A 26 4.67 -25.16 27.42
N GLN A 27 5.08 -24.12 26.72
CA GLN A 27 5.57 -22.87 27.26
C GLN A 27 4.30 -22.03 27.50
N ALA A 28 4.00 -21.76 28.76
CA ALA A 28 2.80 -21.00 29.14
C ALA A 28 2.80 -19.62 28.48
N ASP A 29 1.62 -19.00 28.37
CA ASP A 29 1.34 -17.75 27.65
C ASP A 29 2.14 -16.54 28.15
N THR A 30 3.43 -16.51 27.82
CA THR A 30 4.21 -15.28 27.71
C THR A 30 3.76 -14.59 26.43
N HIS A 31 2.65 -13.85 26.53
CA HIS A 31 2.21 -12.92 25.49
C HIS A 31 3.42 -12.14 24.96
N LEU A 32 3.66 -12.20 23.65
CA LEU A 32 4.64 -11.35 22.98
C LEU A 32 4.07 -9.93 22.72
N LEU A 33 3.15 -9.48 23.58
CA LEU A 33 2.60 -8.12 23.61
C LEU A 33 3.62 -7.08 24.15
N ASP A 34 4.91 -7.30 23.91
CA ASP A 34 5.98 -6.30 24.05
C ASP A 34 5.91 -5.29 22.89
N VAL A 35 4.71 -4.74 22.67
CA VAL A 35 4.51 -3.39 22.13
C VAL A 35 5.30 -2.46 23.07
N PRO A 36 6.47 -1.92 22.66
CA PRO A 36 7.50 -1.57 23.64
C PRO A 36 7.04 -0.50 24.65
N PRO A 37 7.34 -0.66 25.96
CA PRO A 37 6.73 0.15 27.03
C PRO A 37 6.72 1.66 26.76
N GLY A 38 5.51 2.21 26.66
CA GLY A 38 5.28 3.61 26.30
C GLY A 38 5.09 3.89 24.81
N ALA A 39 4.76 2.87 24.00
CA ALA A 39 4.23 2.99 22.64
C ALA A 39 2.98 3.90 22.55
N GLN A 40 2.58 4.26 21.33
CA GLN A 40 1.43 5.12 21.03
C GLN A 40 0.77 4.68 19.70
N PRO A 41 0.01 3.57 19.71
CA PRO A 41 -0.88 3.17 18.62
C PRO A 41 -1.86 4.28 18.18
N GLY A 42 -2.43 4.15 16.97
CA GLY A 42 -3.40 5.08 16.40
C GLY A 42 -3.10 5.44 14.94
N PHE A 43 -3.61 6.60 14.51
CA PHE A 43 -3.40 7.12 13.16
C PHE A 43 -2.07 7.87 13.00
N TYR A 44 -1.30 7.50 11.98
CA TYR A 44 -0.01 8.08 11.60
C TYR A 44 -0.12 8.71 10.20
N ILE A 45 -0.43 10.01 10.16
CA ILE A 45 -0.72 10.75 8.92
C ILE A 45 0.55 11.42 8.43
N ALA A 46 0.99 11.13 7.20
CA ALA A 46 2.20 11.69 6.64
C ALA A 46 2.11 13.20 6.34
N GLY A 47 3.08 13.97 6.85
CA GLY A 47 3.19 15.41 6.64
C GLY A 47 2.30 16.24 7.57
N SER A 48 1.74 15.65 8.62
CA SER A 48 0.69 16.23 9.46
C SER A 48 1.15 17.27 10.49
N GLN A 49 2.35 17.85 10.39
CA GLN A 49 2.94 18.83 11.35
C GLN A 49 1.93 19.85 11.90
N ASN A 50 1.10 20.41 11.03
CA ASN A 50 0.16 21.49 11.37
C ASN A 50 -1.20 20.98 11.89
N LEU A 51 -1.48 19.67 11.87
CA LEU A 51 -2.74 19.09 12.35
C LEU A 51 -2.69 18.91 13.87
N ASN A 52 -3.68 19.45 14.58
CA ASN A 52 -3.81 19.32 16.03
C ASN A 52 -4.33 17.91 16.43
N PRO A 53 -3.60 17.11 17.23
CA PRO A 53 -4.06 15.79 17.68
C PRO A 53 -5.45 15.79 18.31
N ALA A 54 -5.79 16.84 19.07
CA ALA A 54 -7.09 16.95 19.75
C ALA A 54 -8.29 17.26 18.82
N GLN A 55 -8.04 17.51 17.53
CA GLN A 55 -9.06 17.83 16.53
C GLN A 55 -9.07 16.85 15.34
N PHE A 56 -7.91 16.26 15.04
CA PHE A 56 -7.73 15.29 13.96
C PHE A 56 -7.57 13.85 14.47
N HIS A 57 -7.48 13.65 15.79
CA HIS A 57 -7.40 12.34 16.44
C HIS A 57 -6.26 11.46 15.91
N ASN A 58 -5.15 12.10 15.52
CA ASN A 58 -3.96 11.42 15.03
C ASN A 58 -2.95 11.21 16.17
N ALA A 59 -2.43 9.99 16.29
CA ALA A 59 -1.43 9.61 17.30
C ALA A 59 -0.03 10.15 16.93
N GLY A 60 0.28 10.18 15.64
CA GLY A 60 1.58 10.65 15.16
C GLY A 60 1.63 11.04 13.70
N ASP A 61 2.85 11.23 13.22
CA ASP A 61 3.21 11.58 11.85
C ASP A 61 4.05 10.48 11.21
N LEU A 62 4.09 10.43 9.88
CA LEU A 62 4.87 9.44 9.13
C LEU A 62 5.78 10.13 8.13
N GLN A 63 7.07 9.78 8.15
CA GLN A 63 8.01 10.29 7.16
C GLN A 63 8.88 9.19 6.56
N PHE A 64 8.89 9.18 5.22
CA PHE A 64 9.79 8.42 4.40
C PHE A 64 11.09 9.21 4.21
N PHE A 65 12.24 8.60 4.50
CA PHE A 65 13.55 9.22 4.34
C PHE A 65 14.42 8.44 3.35
N TRP A 66 14.94 9.16 2.35
CA TRP A 66 15.84 8.61 1.34
C TRP A 66 17.24 8.34 1.90
N TRP A 67 17.72 7.10 1.77
CA TRP A 67 19.03 6.67 2.31
C TRP A 67 20.20 7.60 1.90
N ARG A 68 20.26 8.08 0.66
CA ARG A 68 21.28 9.02 0.13
C ARG A 68 21.35 10.35 0.86
N VAL A 69 20.25 10.78 1.48
CA VAL A 69 20.17 12.06 2.22
C VAL A 69 20.69 11.86 3.64
N LEU A 70 20.43 10.69 4.22
CA LEU A 70 20.89 10.30 5.56
C LEU A 70 22.34 9.82 5.57
N ASN A 71 22.83 9.27 4.46
CA ASN A 71 24.16 8.69 4.33
C ASN A 71 24.73 8.99 2.92
N PRO A 72 25.20 10.22 2.65
CA PRO A 72 25.70 10.62 1.33
C PRO A 72 27.01 9.92 0.95
N ASP A 73 27.91 9.71 1.91
CA ASP A 73 29.28 9.20 1.74
C ASP A 73 29.59 8.07 2.74
N PRO A 74 30.59 7.20 2.48
CA PRO A 74 30.93 6.08 3.35
C PRO A 74 31.22 6.50 4.80
N GLY A 75 30.41 6.02 5.75
CA GLY A 75 30.55 6.36 7.18
C GLY A 75 30.14 7.79 7.56
N VAL A 76 29.69 8.61 6.60
CA VAL A 76 29.19 9.97 6.87
C VAL A 76 27.67 9.91 6.98
N PHE A 77 27.14 10.37 8.11
CA PHE A 77 25.70 10.36 8.38
C PHE A 77 25.17 11.77 8.64
N ASN A 78 24.13 12.15 7.90
CA ASN A 78 23.44 13.43 8.03
C ASN A 78 22.07 13.21 8.67
N TRP A 79 22.03 13.35 9.99
CA TRP A 79 20.82 13.18 10.78
C TRP A 79 19.90 14.39 10.81
N SER A 80 20.32 15.54 10.25
CA SER A 80 19.60 16.81 10.43
C SER A 80 18.18 16.80 9.83
N SER A 81 17.92 16.02 8.79
CA SER A 81 16.56 15.84 8.24
C SER A 81 15.62 15.15 9.24
N ILE A 82 16.03 14.03 9.84
CA ILE A 82 15.24 13.34 10.87
C ILE A 82 15.19 14.19 12.14
N ASP A 83 16.31 14.75 12.60
CA ASP A 83 16.36 15.52 13.84
C ASP A 83 15.46 16.77 13.82
N ASN A 84 15.47 17.52 12.71
CA ASN A 84 14.60 18.68 12.51
C ASN A 84 13.14 18.26 12.42
N TYR A 85 12.85 17.16 11.70
CA TYR A 85 11.50 16.61 11.60
C TYR A 85 10.97 16.18 12.98
N LEU A 86 11.75 15.42 13.76
CA LEU A 86 11.40 15.04 15.14
C LEU A 86 11.29 16.26 16.08
N ALA A 87 11.94 17.40 15.78
CA ALA A 87 11.78 18.63 16.54
C ALA A 87 10.52 19.42 16.14
N GLN A 88 10.13 19.39 14.87
CA GLN A 88 8.92 20.01 14.33
C GLN A 88 7.65 19.21 14.66
N HIS A 89 7.73 17.88 14.61
CA HIS A 89 6.57 17.00 14.72
C HIS A 89 6.34 16.44 16.13
N ALA A 90 7.30 16.50 17.06
CA ALA A 90 7.04 16.17 18.48
C ALA A 90 6.22 17.26 19.23
N ILE A 91 5.86 18.34 18.53
CA ILE A 91 4.97 19.39 19.04
C ILE A 91 3.57 18.78 19.26
N ASN A 92 2.89 19.21 20.33
CA ASN A 92 1.56 18.71 20.75
C ASN A 92 1.51 17.22 21.15
N GLY A 93 2.65 16.55 21.40
CA GLY A 93 2.67 15.18 21.93
C GLY A 93 2.44 14.07 20.90
N LYS A 94 2.59 14.38 19.60
CA LYS A 94 2.73 13.36 18.55
C LYS A 94 4.07 12.64 18.65
N LYS A 95 4.11 11.42 18.14
CA LYS A 95 5.36 10.74 17.74
C LYS A 95 5.49 10.67 16.22
N VAL A 96 6.63 10.16 15.76
CA VAL A 96 6.94 9.98 14.33
C VAL A 96 7.28 8.53 14.02
N GLY A 97 6.61 7.96 13.01
CA GLY A 97 7.07 6.76 12.31
C GLY A 97 8.13 7.14 11.27
N ILE A 98 9.28 6.44 11.29
CA ILE A 98 10.39 6.65 10.34
C ILE A 98 10.41 5.47 9.37
N SER A 99 10.16 5.70 8.08
CA SER A 99 10.36 4.69 7.03
C SER A 99 11.59 5.01 6.20
N ILE A 100 12.33 3.99 5.76
CA ILE A 100 13.57 4.16 4.97
C ILE A 100 13.32 3.74 3.52
N VAL A 101 13.58 4.64 2.58
CA VAL A 101 13.47 4.35 1.14
C VAL A 101 14.86 4.19 0.54
N THR A 102 15.09 3.07 -0.16
CA THR A 102 16.38 2.71 -0.76
C THR A 102 16.37 2.72 -2.29
N ALA A 103 15.20 2.50 -2.92
CA ALA A 103 14.95 2.59 -4.37
C ALA A 103 13.53 3.16 -4.64
N GLU A 104 13.24 3.66 -5.84
CA GLU A 104 11.89 4.14 -6.24
C GLU A 104 11.43 3.57 -7.61
N GLY A 105 12.23 2.67 -8.21
CA GLY A 105 11.87 1.99 -9.47
C GLY A 105 11.70 2.92 -10.68
N ARG A 106 10.93 2.44 -11.67
CA ARG A 106 10.46 3.24 -12.81
C ARG A 106 9.27 4.11 -12.45
N SER A 107 8.38 3.63 -11.58
CA SER A 107 7.26 4.41 -11.03
C SER A 107 7.73 5.73 -10.41
N GLY A 108 8.88 5.73 -9.71
CA GLY A 108 9.58 6.92 -9.23
C GLY A 108 10.34 7.72 -10.28
N ASN A 109 10.09 7.49 -11.58
CA ASN A 109 10.78 8.09 -12.71
C ASN A 109 12.33 7.92 -12.65
N GLY A 110 12.80 6.75 -12.23
CA GLY A 110 14.23 6.48 -12.01
C GLY A 110 14.80 7.17 -10.76
N GLY A 111 13.94 7.58 -9.83
CA GLY A 111 14.33 8.09 -8.51
C GLY A 111 15.20 7.08 -7.76
N LEU A 112 16.37 7.51 -7.31
CA LEU A 112 17.35 6.63 -6.66
C LEU A 112 17.80 7.15 -5.31
N PRO A 113 17.09 6.74 -4.24
CA PRO A 113 17.46 6.99 -2.86
C PRO A 113 18.71 6.27 -2.39
N SER A 114 19.28 5.32 -3.13
CA SER A 114 20.56 4.70 -2.76
C SER A 114 21.75 5.67 -2.91
N PRO A 115 22.72 5.70 -1.97
CA PRO A 115 23.86 6.60 -2.01
C PRO A 115 24.72 6.48 -3.27
N GLY A 116 25.44 7.56 -3.60
CA GLY A 116 26.30 7.61 -4.79
C GLY A 116 27.44 6.59 -4.74
N PHE A 117 28.07 6.42 -3.58
CA PHE A 117 29.17 5.46 -3.40
C PHE A 117 28.74 4.00 -3.51
N VAL A 118 27.47 3.68 -3.19
CA VAL A 118 26.90 2.34 -3.41
C VAL A 118 26.69 2.13 -4.91
N ARG A 119 25.97 3.05 -5.56
CA ARG A 119 25.67 3.00 -7.00
C ARG A 119 26.90 3.05 -7.91
N GLY A 120 28.01 3.64 -7.45
CA GLY A 120 29.29 3.64 -8.18
C GLY A 120 29.92 2.27 -8.38
N ASN A 121 29.49 1.23 -7.65
CA ASN A 121 29.99 -0.13 -7.80
C ASN A 121 29.21 -0.91 -8.88
N SER A 122 29.89 -1.39 -9.93
CA SER A 122 29.29 -2.21 -10.99
C SER A 122 28.64 -3.51 -10.51
N ASN A 123 29.04 -4.04 -9.36
CA ASN A 123 28.48 -5.28 -8.84
C ASN A 123 27.04 -5.10 -8.31
N VAL A 124 26.69 -3.92 -7.79
CA VAL A 124 25.37 -3.67 -7.18
C VAL A 124 24.27 -3.33 -8.19
N TRP A 125 24.52 -3.35 -9.49
CA TRP A 125 23.49 -3.05 -10.50
C TRP A 125 23.49 -3.97 -11.73
N TYR A 126 22.37 -3.94 -12.46
CA TYR A 126 22.17 -4.60 -13.75
C TYR A 126 21.31 -3.71 -14.65
N ASN A 127 21.28 -3.98 -15.95
CA ASN A 127 20.40 -3.26 -16.87
C ASN A 127 18.97 -3.80 -16.72
N GLY A 128 18.00 -2.90 -16.59
CA GLY A 128 16.59 -3.21 -16.75
C GLY A 128 16.19 -3.46 -18.20
N VAL A 129 14.90 -3.69 -18.45
CA VAL A 129 14.31 -3.82 -19.78
C VAL A 129 14.38 -2.49 -20.56
N THR A 130 14.64 -2.54 -21.87
CA THR A 130 14.57 -1.34 -22.72
C THR A 130 13.11 -1.00 -23.04
N THR A 131 12.68 0.22 -22.73
CA THR A 131 11.31 0.70 -23.02
C THR A 131 11.34 1.99 -23.84
N ASP A 132 10.44 2.14 -24.80
CA ASP A 132 10.21 3.44 -25.45
C ASP A 132 9.53 4.42 -24.48
N GLN A 133 9.80 5.72 -24.64
CA GLN A 133 9.25 6.82 -23.84
C GLN A 133 8.53 7.88 -24.71
N ILE A 134 8.44 7.69 -26.03
CA ILE A 134 7.69 8.57 -26.94
C ILE A 134 6.28 8.01 -27.19
N TYR A 135 5.26 8.77 -26.80
CA TYR A 135 3.88 8.49 -27.18
C TYR A 135 3.60 8.97 -28.61
N GLY A 136 2.75 8.25 -29.35
CA GLY A 136 2.36 8.61 -30.72
C GLY A 136 3.49 8.64 -31.75
N GLY A 137 4.63 7.97 -31.49
CA GLY A 137 5.87 8.11 -32.26
C GLY A 137 5.80 7.73 -33.74
N GLY A 138 4.90 6.82 -34.10
CA GLY A 138 4.62 6.40 -35.49
C GLY A 138 3.31 6.94 -36.07
N PHE A 139 2.73 8.00 -35.49
CA PHE A 139 1.62 8.79 -36.05
C PHE A 139 0.31 8.06 -36.48
N GLU A 140 0.15 6.76 -36.18
CA GLU A 140 -1.03 5.95 -36.54
C GLU A 140 -2.36 6.50 -35.98
N ASN A 141 -2.31 7.19 -34.83
CA ASN A 141 -3.46 7.89 -34.22
C ASN A 141 -3.57 9.37 -34.68
N GLY A 142 -2.87 9.75 -35.75
CA GLY A 142 -2.75 11.12 -36.20
C GLY A 142 -1.71 11.91 -35.41
N LEU A 143 -2.01 13.19 -35.14
CA LEU A 143 -1.13 14.14 -34.45
C LEU A 143 -1.58 14.42 -33.00
N ALA A 144 -2.42 13.56 -32.41
CA ALA A 144 -3.05 13.80 -31.10
C ALA A 144 -2.02 13.98 -29.96
N ASP A 145 -0.94 13.19 -29.97
CA ASP A 145 0.12 13.21 -28.96
C ASP A 145 1.18 14.31 -29.22
N TRP A 146 0.99 15.15 -30.25
CA TRP A 146 2.00 16.06 -30.80
C TRP A 146 1.52 17.51 -30.89
N VAL A 147 2.34 18.44 -30.38
CA VAL A 147 2.16 19.89 -30.58
C VAL A 147 2.64 20.27 -31.98
N THR A 148 1.73 20.83 -32.78
CA THR A 148 2.02 21.30 -34.14
C THR A 148 1.83 22.81 -34.30
N SER A 149 2.61 23.41 -35.20
CA SER A 149 2.40 24.78 -35.65
C SER A 149 2.83 24.96 -37.10
N GLY A 150 2.14 25.83 -37.83
CA GLY A 150 2.31 25.97 -39.28
C GLY A 150 1.76 24.78 -40.07
N PRO A 151 2.20 24.55 -41.32
CA PRO A 151 1.71 23.44 -42.13
C PRO A 151 2.30 22.11 -41.66
N VAL A 152 1.54 21.40 -40.83
CA VAL A 152 1.80 20.01 -40.41
C VAL A 152 0.52 19.20 -40.55
N THR A 153 0.59 18.02 -41.18
CA THR A 153 -0.50 17.05 -41.33
C THR A 153 0.03 15.63 -41.18
N THR A 154 -0.82 14.60 -41.11
CA THR A 154 -0.39 13.24 -41.48
C THR A 154 -0.50 13.02 -42.99
N VAL A 155 0.14 11.97 -43.48
CA VAL A 155 0.01 11.41 -44.84
C VAL A 155 0.05 9.89 -44.78
N ASN A 156 -0.56 9.22 -45.76
CA ASN A 156 -0.47 7.77 -45.97
C ASN A 156 0.53 7.36 -47.08
N ASN A 157 1.19 8.34 -47.71
CA ASN A 157 2.30 8.16 -48.65
C ASN A 157 3.04 9.51 -48.79
N PRO A 158 4.38 9.56 -48.66
CA PRO A 158 5.28 8.51 -48.17
C PRO A 158 5.07 8.21 -46.67
N VAL A 159 5.26 6.95 -46.31
CA VAL A 159 5.31 6.41 -44.93
C VAL A 159 6.56 5.51 -44.85
N PHE A 160 7.19 5.37 -43.68
CA PHE A 160 8.29 4.43 -43.45
C PHE A 160 7.77 3.10 -42.89
N ALA A 161 6.90 3.14 -41.87
CA ALA A 161 6.26 1.96 -41.29
C ALA A 161 4.83 2.27 -40.84
N GLY A 162 3.98 1.25 -40.73
CA GLY A 162 2.56 1.46 -40.41
C GLY A 162 1.78 2.03 -41.60
N SER A 163 0.89 2.98 -41.31
CA SER A 163 -0.16 3.49 -42.18
C SER A 163 -0.08 5.01 -42.39
N LEU A 164 0.54 5.73 -41.45
CA LEU A 164 0.64 7.18 -41.42
C LEU A 164 2.07 7.66 -41.05
N ALA A 165 2.46 8.80 -41.61
CA ALA A 165 3.64 9.55 -41.19
C ALA A 165 3.29 11.04 -41.06
N ALA A 166 4.04 11.79 -40.25
CA ALA A 166 3.88 13.24 -40.15
C ALA A 166 4.54 13.94 -41.35
N LYS A 167 3.82 14.82 -42.04
CA LYS A 167 4.34 15.73 -43.06
C LYS A 167 4.38 17.16 -42.52
N MET A 168 5.52 17.80 -42.66
CA MET A 168 5.78 19.21 -42.35
C MET A 168 6.10 19.97 -43.64
N GLY A 169 5.65 21.22 -43.75
CA GLY A 169 6.01 22.12 -44.86
C GLY A 169 5.13 21.96 -46.10
N GLY A 170 5.76 21.96 -47.28
CA GLY A 170 5.08 21.94 -48.58
C GLY A 170 4.64 23.31 -49.12
N ASN A 171 4.70 24.36 -48.30
CA ASN A 171 4.32 25.73 -48.67
C ASN A 171 5.54 26.66 -48.69
N THR A 172 5.62 27.57 -49.66
CA THR A 172 6.64 28.63 -49.70
C THR A 172 6.47 29.64 -48.56
N GLY A 173 7.56 30.21 -48.06
CA GLY A 173 7.52 31.29 -47.06
C GLY A 173 6.87 30.89 -45.74
N SER A 174 7.07 29.65 -45.30
CA SER A 174 6.36 29.07 -44.14
C SER A 174 7.33 28.41 -43.16
N THR A 175 6.97 28.42 -41.88
CA THR A 175 7.64 27.63 -40.83
C THR A 175 6.68 26.56 -40.34
N ALA A 176 7.13 25.31 -40.31
CA ALA A 176 6.42 24.17 -39.76
C ALA A 176 7.18 23.65 -38.52
N LEU A 177 6.46 23.33 -37.46
CA LEU A 177 6.99 22.89 -36.17
C LEU A 177 6.19 21.68 -35.69
N LEU A 178 6.87 20.60 -35.38
CA LEU A 178 6.32 19.36 -34.82
C LEU A 178 7.10 19.04 -33.54
N ARG A 179 6.42 18.91 -32.40
CA ARG A 179 7.07 18.79 -31.10
C ARG A 179 6.24 17.93 -30.15
N GLN A 180 6.85 16.94 -29.51
CA GLN A 180 6.20 16.14 -28.48
C GLN A 180 6.37 16.81 -27.11
N TYR A 181 5.42 16.54 -26.19
CA TYR A 181 5.33 17.23 -24.90
C TYR A 181 6.51 16.95 -23.97
N THR A 182 6.79 17.89 -23.05
CA THR A 182 7.90 17.82 -22.09
C THR A 182 7.93 16.48 -21.36
N PHE A 183 9.01 15.72 -21.54
CA PHE A 183 9.21 14.40 -20.94
C PHE A 183 10.51 14.37 -20.13
N ARG A 184 10.59 13.48 -19.14
CA ARG A 184 11.79 13.28 -18.35
C ARG A 184 12.63 12.18 -18.97
N ILE A 185 13.91 12.46 -19.25
CA ILE A 185 14.90 11.39 -19.41
C ILE A 185 15.20 10.90 -17.98
N PRO A 186 14.91 9.64 -17.61
CA PRO A 186 15.06 9.18 -16.23
C PRO A 186 16.52 9.23 -15.77
N ALA A 187 16.77 9.11 -14.46
CA ALA A 187 18.12 9.14 -13.91
C ALA A 187 18.81 7.77 -13.95
N TYR A 188 20.15 7.75 -13.88
CA TYR A 188 20.99 6.57 -13.71
C TYR A 188 20.77 5.48 -14.77
N LEU A 189 20.93 5.88 -16.02
CA LEU A 189 20.66 5.03 -17.17
C LEU A 189 21.90 4.25 -17.60
N SER A 190 21.69 3.01 -18.05
CA SER A 190 22.71 2.26 -18.79
C SER A 190 22.75 2.67 -20.27
N ASN A 191 21.61 3.13 -20.80
CA ASN A 191 21.45 3.69 -22.13
C ASN A 191 20.16 4.54 -22.22
N ALA A 192 20.19 5.65 -22.95
CA ALA A 192 19.02 6.29 -23.54
C ALA A 192 19.32 6.61 -24.99
N THR A 193 18.55 6.07 -25.93
CA THR A 193 18.78 6.31 -27.37
C THR A 193 17.53 6.85 -28.01
N ILE A 194 17.62 8.08 -28.55
CA ILE A 194 16.56 8.62 -29.39
C ILE A 194 16.83 8.28 -30.86
N SER A 195 15.79 7.89 -31.59
CA SER A 195 15.86 7.62 -33.03
C SER A 195 14.59 8.08 -33.73
N TYR A 196 14.70 8.48 -34.99
CA TYR A 196 13.57 8.80 -35.86
C TYR A 196 13.94 8.54 -37.31
N TRP A 197 12.93 8.30 -38.13
CA TRP A 197 13.04 8.26 -39.58
C TRP A 197 12.59 9.59 -40.18
N TRP A 198 13.32 10.06 -41.19
CA TRP A 198 13.00 11.28 -41.92
C TRP A 198 13.18 11.10 -43.43
N ARG A 199 12.39 11.84 -44.21
CA ARG A 199 12.47 11.91 -45.68
C ARG A 199 12.25 13.36 -46.09
N MET A 200 13.00 13.86 -47.06
CA MET A 200 12.84 15.21 -47.57
C MET A 200 12.46 15.19 -49.04
N GLU A 201 11.50 16.02 -49.44
CA GLU A 201 11.09 16.23 -50.82
C GLU A 201 11.09 17.74 -51.08
N THR A 202 11.67 18.22 -52.17
CA THR A 202 11.78 19.67 -52.41
C THR A 202 11.82 20.04 -53.88
N ALA A 203 11.13 21.13 -54.21
CA ALA A 203 11.14 21.73 -55.54
C ALA A 203 12.30 22.73 -55.74
N GLU A 204 13.11 22.98 -54.71
CA GLU A 204 14.36 23.75 -54.83
C GLU A 204 15.37 23.05 -55.76
N ALA A 205 16.16 23.83 -56.50
CA ALA A 205 17.15 23.29 -57.44
C ALA A 205 18.17 22.35 -56.75
N PRO A 206 18.74 21.34 -57.45
CA PRO A 206 19.77 20.47 -56.86
C PRO A 206 20.95 21.27 -56.30
N GLY A 207 21.32 21.01 -55.05
CA GLY A 207 22.38 21.74 -54.34
C GLY A 207 21.98 23.11 -53.78
N SER A 208 20.74 23.58 -53.99
CA SER A 208 20.22 24.76 -53.29
C SER A 208 20.07 24.49 -51.80
N ALA A 209 20.58 25.37 -50.95
CA ALA A 209 20.45 25.31 -49.49
C ALA A 209 19.41 26.33 -48.95
N SER A 210 18.46 26.75 -49.80
CA SER A 210 17.42 27.75 -49.51
C SER A 210 16.62 27.51 -48.24
N ASP A 211 16.13 26.29 -48.08
CA ASP A 211 15.24 25.90 -46.97
C ASP A 211 16.05 25.16 -45.92
N THR A 212 15.68 25.28 -44.65
CA THR A 212 16.42 24.72 -43.52
C THR A 212 15.50 23.92 -42.60
N TRP A 213 15.94 22.74 -42.17
CA TRP A 213 15.27 22.02 -41.09
C TRP A 213 16.25 21.51 -40.04
N ARG A 214 15.74 21.33 -38.83
CA ARG A 214 16.52 20.97 -37.65
C ARG A 214 15.70 20.13 -36.68
N VAL A 215 16.41 19.36 -35.87
CA VAL A 215 15.85 18.60 -34.74
C VAL A 215 16.63 18.98 -33.50
N GLU A 216 15.92 19.33 -32.44
CA GLU A 216 16.44 20.00 -31.26
C GLU A 216 15.88 19.34 -29.99
N LEU A 217 16.72 19.20 -28.96
CA LEU A 217 16.26 19.06 -27.59
C LEU A 217 16.24 20.43 -26.93
N LEU A 218 15.14 20.71 -26.25
CA LEU A 218 14.95 21.91 -25.46
C LEU A 218 14.74 21.57 -24.00
N GLU A 219 15.21 22.43 -23.12
CA GLU A 219 14.83 22.46 -21.71
C GLU A 219 14.36 23.89 -21.43
N ASN A 220 13.20 24.04 -20.78
CA ASN A 220 12.70 25.36 -20.38
C ASN A 220 12.62 26.37 -21.55
N GLY A 221 12.21 25.90 -22.74
CA GLY A 221 12.11 26.71 -23.97
C GLY A 221 13.45 27.07 -24.64
N ASN A 222 14.59 26.71 -24.05
CA ASN A 222 15.93 26.97 -24.57
C ASN A 222 16.48 25.72 -25.25
N VAL A 223 17.15 25.86 -26.40
CA VAL A 223 17.82 24.73 -27.08
C VAL A 223 19.06 24.32 -26.28
N ILE A 224 19.05 23.11 -25.76
CA ILE A 224 20.19 22.51 -25.03
C ILE A 224 21.01 21.55 -25.91
N SER A 225 20.46 21.11 -27.04
CA SER A 225 21.17 20.34 -28.05
C SER A 225 20.49 20.46 -29.40
N THR A 226 21.26 20.67 -30.47
CA THR A 226 20.77 20.53 -31.85
C THR A 226 21.19 19.15 -32.34
N ILE A 227 20.26 18.19 -32.30
CA ILE A 227 20.46 16.79 -32.71
C ILE A 227 20.90 16.73 -34.19
N GLN A 228 20.17 17.45 -35.06
CA GLN A 228 20.42 17.45 -36.50
C GLN A 228 20.10 18.82 -37.09
N THR A 229 20.83 19.22 -38.12
CA THR A 229 20.50 20.34 -39.00
C THR A 229 20.76 19.94 -40.45
N ASN A 230 19.86 20.30 -41.35
CA ASN A 230 19.90 19.97 -42.77
C ASN A 230 19.31 21.13 -43.59
N THR A 231 19.51 21.08 -44.91
CA THR A 231 18.95 22.06 -45.86
C THR A 231 18.35 21.35 -47.06
N SER A 232 17.67 22.09 -47.96
CA SER A 232 17.17 21.56 -49.24
C SER A 232 18.26 20.99 -50.17
N ALA A 233 19.55 21.14 -49.84
CA ALA A 233 20.67 20.50 -50.54
C ALA A 233 20.93 19.05 -50.06
N GLY A 234 20.29 18.62 -48.97
CA GLY A 234 20.42 17.29 -48.40
C GLY A 234 19.76 16.17 -49.23
N VAL A 235 19.84 14.94 -48.71
CA VAL A 235 19.29 13.73 -49.33
C VAL A 235 17.78 13.87 -49.56
N ARG A 236 17.33 13.53 -50.77
CA ARG A 236 15.94 13.66 -51.24
C ARG A 236 15.29 12.30 -51.49
N ASP A 237 13.96 12.28 -51.49
CA ASP A 237 13.08 11.24 -52.03
C ASP A 237 13.32 9.81 -51.48
N THR A 238 14.00 9.71 -50.34
CA THR A 238 14.39 8.46 -49.67
C THR A 238 14.28 8.64 -48.15
N TRP A 239 13.94 7.55 -47.45
CA TRP A 239 13.93 7.53 -45.98
C TRP A 239 15.35 7.36 -45.43
N GLN A 240 15.63 8.05 -44.34
CA GLN A 240 16.91 8.08 -43.63
C GLN A 240 16.63 7.97 -42.13
N GLN A 241 17.38 7.15 -41.41
CA GLN A 241 17.31 7.12 -39.95
C GLN A 241 18.30 8.12 -39.36
N HIS A 242 17.94 8.74 -38.23
CA HIS A 242 18.91 9.39 -37.35
C HIS A 242 18.81 8.79 -35.94
N THR A 243 19.90 8.87 -35.17
CA THR A 243 20.02 8.25 -33.85
C THR A 243 21.03 9.00 -33.00
N LEU A 244 20.71 9.28 -31.74
CA LEU A 244 21.59 9.97 -30.79
C LEU A 244 21.49 9.34 -29.38
N ASP A 245 22.64 9.24 -28.70
CA ASP A 245 22.71 8.92 -27.28
C ASP A 245 22.29 10.12 -26.42
N LEU A 246 21.23 9.93 -25.63
CA LEU A 246 20.70 10.91 -24.69
C LEU A 246 21.09 10.61 -23.23
N THR A 247 21.89 9.57 -22.96
CA THR A 247 22.40 9.26 -21.61
C THR A 247 23.09 10.45 -20.93
N PRO A 248 23.86 11.33 -21.63
CA PRO A 248 24.41 12.56 -21.04
C PRO A 248 23.39 13.61 -20.57
N TYR A 249 22.10 13.39 -20.87
CA TYR A 249 20.98 14.24 -20.48
C TYR A 249 20.06 13.53 -19.45
N GLU A 250 20.54 12.46 -18.80
CA GLU A 250 19.80 11.79 -17.73
C GLU A 250 19.35 12.75 -16.61
N ASN A 251 18.22 12.44 -15.99
CA ASN A 251 17.57 13.26 -14.95
C ASN A 251 17.07 14.65 -15.40
N ARG A 252 16.90 14.92 -16.71
CA ARG A 252 16.42 16.22 -17.23
C ARG A 252 15.02 16.13 -17.83
N TRP A 253 14.26 17.22 -17.72
CA TRP A 253 12.99 17.43 -18.42
C TRP A 253 13.27 18.13 -19.76
N VAL A 254 12.85 17.52 -20.87
CA VAL A 254 13.15 18.02 -22.22
C VAL A 254 11.94 17.97 -23.16
N GLU A 255 11.90 18.86 -24.14
CA GLU A 255 11.01 18.78 -25.30
C GLU A 255 11.82 18.34 -26.54
N LEU A 256 11.28 17.42 -27.35
CA LEU A 256 11.82 17.11 -28.67
C LEU A 256 11.12 17.97 -29.73
N ARG A 257 11.86 18.82 -30.45
CA ARG A 257 11.33 19.68 -31.52
C ARG A 257 11.96 19.42 -32.88
N PHE A 258 11.13 19.12 -33.87
CA PHE A 258 11.42 19.27 -35.29
C PHE A 258 10.99 20.68 -35.75
N THR A 259 11.75 21.31 -36.64
CA THR A 259 11.35 22.57 -37.28
C THR A 259 11.88 22.64 -38.70
N LEU A 260 11.02 23.02 -39.66
CA LEU A 260 11.32 23.27 -41.07
C LEU A 260 10.95 24.71 -41.41
N ASN A 261 11.83 25.44 -42.09
CA ASN A 261 11.65 26.83 -42.48
C ASN A 261 11.90 26.93 -43.99
N ASN A 262 10.85 27.25 -44.75
CA ASN A 262 10.90 27.43 -46.21
C ASN A 262 11.02 28.91 -46.55
N ASN A 263 12.04 29.30 -47.32
CA ASN A 263 12.43 30.72 -47.42
C ASN A 263 11.55 31.57 -48.35
N GLY A 264 10.88 30.97 -49.33
CA GLY A 264 9.96 31.66 -50.25
C GLY A 264 10.06 31.27 -51.73
N SER A 265 11.20 30.78 -52.24
CA SER A 265 11.39 30.54 -53.67
C SER A 265 10.70 29.27 -54.20
N ALA A 266 10.94 28.13 -53.57
CA ALA A 266 10.24 26.87 -53.83
C ALA A 266 10.01 26.12 -52.51
N PRO A 267 9.01 25.22 -52.41
CA PRO A 267 8.71 24.53 -51.16
C PRO A 267 9.56 23.26 -50.94
N THR A 268 10.04 23.10 -49.71
CA THR A 268 10.45 21.81 -49.14
C THR A 268 9.35 21.20 -48.28
N SER A 269 9.24 19.88 -48.28
CA SER A 269 8.49 19.07 -47.31
C SER A 269 9.45 18.17 -46.54
N LEU A 270 9.27 18.08 -45.22
CA LEU A 270 9.95 17.11 -44.37
C LEU A 270 8.90 16.12 -43.86
N PHE A 271 9.15 14.83 -44.06
CA PHE A 271 8.35 13.76 -43.49
C PHE A 271 9.10 13.14 -42.32
N VAL A 272 8.39 12.81 -41.24
CA VAL A 272 8.93 12.25 -40.00
C VAL A 272 8.07 11.05 -39.62
N ASP A 273 8.73 9.96 -39.21
CA ASP A 273 8.07 8.69 -38.87
C ASP A 273 8.90 7.91 -37.83
N ASN A 274 8.27 6.96 -37.12
CA ASN A 274 8.86 6.09 -36.10
C ASN A 274 9.85 6.80 -35.16
N VAL A 275 9.38 7.85 -34.49
CA VAL A 275 10.13 8.54 -33.43
C VAL A 275 10.05 7.75 -32.13
N ALA A 276 11.19 7.34 -31.60
CA ALA A 276 11.31 6.50 -30.40
C ALA A 276 12.44 6.97 -29.49
N LEU A 277 12.26 6.88 -28.16
CA LEU A 277 13.28 7.08 -27.14
C LEU A 277 13.41 5.82 -26.29
N ASN A 278 14.34 4.96 -26.69
CA ASN A 278 14.59 3.68 -26.05
C ASN A 278 15.48 3.86 -24.81
N VAL A 279 14.91 3.67 -23.62
CA VAL A 279 15.57 3.87 -22.32
C VAL A 279 15.78 2.54 -21.59
N THR A 280 17.00 2.34 -21.09
CA THR A 280 17.43 1.15 -20.34
C THR A 280 18.02 1.59 -18.99
N PRO A 281 17.23 1.59 -17.90
CA PRO A 281 17.69 2.03 -16.58
C PRO A 281 18.64 1.01 -15.93
N ARG A 282 19.40 1.43 -14.91
CA ARG A 282 20.16 0.51 -14.05
C ARG A 282 19.36 0.17 -12.79
N MET A 283 18.99 -1.10 -12.62
CA MET A 283 18.31 -1.65 -11.46
C MET A 283 19.31 -2.11 -10.38
N LEU A 284 18.89 -2.17 -9.11
CA LEU A 284 19.76 -2.49 -7.97
C LEU A 284 19.71 -3.97 -7.58
N LYS A 285 20.87 -4.57 -7.30
CA LYS A 285 21.01 -5.91 -6.71
C LYS A 285 21.00 -5.81 -5.19
N PHE A 286 19.81 -5.71 -4.60
CA PHE A 286 19.61 -5.75 -3.14
C PHE A 286 20.26 -6.98 -2.48
N TRP A 287 20.35 -8.09 -3.23
CA TRP A 287 20.97 -9.34 -2.78
C TRP A 287 22.50 -9.33 -2.76
N ALA A 288 23.16 -8.34 -3.38
CA ALA A 288 24.62 -8.26 -3.45
C ALA A 288 25.26 -7.92 -2.09
N PRO A 289 26.40 -8.55 -1.72
CA PRO A 289 27.15 -8.19 -0.52
C PRO A 289 27.52 -6.70 -0.48
N GLU A 290 27.89 -6.11 -1.62
CA GLU A 290 28.31 -4.72 -1.73
C GLU A 290 27.16 -3.71 -1.62
N TYR A 291 25.91 -4.18 -1.69
CA TYR A 291 24.73 -3.41 -1.26
C TYR A 291 24.46 -3.61 0.23
N LYS A 292 24.45 -4.87 0.69
CA LYS A 292 24.06 -5.24 2.06
C LYS A 292 25.04 -4.73 3.13
N GLN A 293 26.35 -4.72 2.87
CA GLN A 293 27.36 -4.24 3.82
C GLN A 293 27.22 -2.73 4.17
N PRO A 294 27.18 -1.79 3.20
CA PRO A 294 26.95 -0.39 3.52
C PRO A 294 25.55 -0.12 4.08
N TYR A 295 24.53 -0.88 3.64
CA TYR A 295 23.18 -0.74 4.21
C TYR A 295 23.12 -1.18 5.68
N GLN A 296 23.72 -2.32 6.03
CA GLN A 296 23.86 -2.76 7.43
C GLN A 296 24.59 -1.72 8.29
N THR A 297 25.66 -1.12 7.76
CA THR A 297 26.42 -0.05 8.43
C THR A 297 25.55 1.19 8.69
N PHE A 298 24.67 1.55 7.74
CA PHE A 298 23.68 2.61 7.91
C PHE A 298 22.60 2.25 8.95
N VAL A 299 22.02 1.05 8.90
CA VAL A 299 20.99 0.60 9.86
C VAL A 299 21.53 0.57 11.29
N GLN A 300 22.79 0.14 11.48
CA GLN A 300 23.49 0.22 12.77
C GLN A 300 23.61 1.67 13.27
N ALA A 301 23.99 2.61 12.41
CA ALA A 301 24.12 4.02 12.76
C ALA A 301 22.76 4.70 13.04
N LEU A 302 21.71 4.32 12.30
CA LEU A 302 20.33 4.75 12.53
C LEU A 302 19.83 4.28 13.90
N ALA A 303 20.00 3.00 14.22
CA ALA A 303 19.58 2.44 15.51
C ALA A 303 20.37 3.03 16.69
N ALA A 304 21.69 3.22 16.53
CA ALA A 304 22.55 3.85 17.54
C ALA A 304 22.11 5.28 17.90
N ARG A 305 21.36 5.96 17.02
CA ARG A 305 20.77 7.27 17.27
C ARG A 305 19.32 7.20 17.80
N TYR A 306 18.47 6.38 17.19
CA TYR A 306 17.01 6.50 17.37
C TYR A 306 16.32 5.34 18.12
N LYS A 307 16.98 4.21 18.38
CA LYS A 307 16.29 3.05 18.99
C LYS A 307 15.72 3.29 20.38
N ASN A 308 16.29 4.26 21.10
CA ASN A 308 15.86 4.70 22.43
C ASN A 308 15.35 6.17 22.43
N ASP A 309 15.09 6.77 21.27
CA ASP A 309 14.46 8.10 21.19
C ASP A 309 12.94 7.96 21.42
N SER A 310 12.41 8.68 22.40
CA SER A 310 10.99 8.61 22.80
C SER A 310 10.04 9.32 21.82
N ARG A 311 10.56 10.14 20.90
CA ARG A 311 9.78 10.85 19.87
C ARG A 311 9.48 9.98 18.65
N VAL A 312 10.26 8.91 18.46
CA VAL A 312 10.06 7.94 17.39
C VAL A 312 9.13 6.85 17.91
N GLU A 313 8.05 6.56 17.19
CA GLU A 313 7.18 5.42 17.52
C GLU A 313 7.74 4.13 16.93
N PHE A 314 7.77 4.04 15.60
CA PHE A 314 8.16 2.84 14.88
C PHE A 314 9.18 3.11 13.77
N ILE A 315 9.83 2.04 13.32
CA ILE A 315 10.80 2.03 12.24
C ILE A 315 10.32 1.11 11.12
N GLY A 316 10.00 1.68 9.95
CA GLY A 316 9.78 0.92 8.72
C GLY A 316 11.10 0.41 8.14
N ILE A 317 11.18 -0.90 7.91
CA ILE A 317 12.29 -1.55 7.21
C ILE A 317 12.28 -1.12 5.74
N GLY A 318 13.44 -0.75 5.19
CA GLY A 318 13.58 -0.34 3.78
C GLY A 318 14.15 -1.44 2.89
N THR A 319 13.34 -2.44 2.51
CA THR A 319 13.83 -3.60 1.73
C THR A 319 14.10 -3.32 0.25
N GLY A 320 13.18 -2.65 -0.43
CA GLY A 320 13.14 -2.61 -1.91
C GLY A 320 12.72 -1.26 -2.48
N ILE A 321 12.03 -1.27 -3.63
CA ILE A 321 11.41 -0.05 -4.18
C ILE A 321 10.37 0.49 -3.19
N TRP A 322 10.34 1.81 -2.98
CA TRP A 322 9.52 2.51 -1.99
C TRP A 322 9.74 2.05 -0.53
N GLY A 323 10.76 1.23 -0.28
CA GLY A 323 11.01 0.54 1.00
C GLY A 323 10.19 -0.74 1.18
N GLU A 324 9.44 -1.18 0.17
CA GLU A 324 8.54 -2.33 0.19
C GLU A 324 9.27 -3.64 -0.08
N THR A 325 8.58 -4.78 0.06
CA THR A 325 9.13 -6.12 -0.20
C THR A 325 9.12 -6.53 -1.69
N ARG A 326 9.40 -5.58 -2.58
CA ARG A 326 9.55 -5.78 -4.03
C ARG A 326 10.84 -5.15 -4.57
N ALA A 327 11.53 -5.84 -5.48
CA ALA A 327 12.84 -5.41 -6.00
C ALA A 327 12.74 -4.51 -7.24
N THR A 328 11.76 -4.75 -8.12
CA THR A 328 11.56 -4.01 -9.38
C THR A 328 10.09 -3.88 -9.75
N ASP A 329 9.70 -2.82 -10.48
CA ASP A 329 8.41 -2.77 -11.16
C ASP A 329 8.29 -3.96 -12.15
N GLU A 330 7.08 -4.48 -12.39
CA GLU A 330 6.85 -5.74 -13.14
C GLU A 330 7.51 -5.82 -14.52
N VAL A 331 7.61 -4.68 -15.22
CA VAL A 331 8.29 -4.56 -16.52
C VAL A 331 9.78 -4.91 -16.48
N ASP A 332 10.42 -4.88 -15.30
CA ASP A 332 11.82 -5.24 -15.08
C ASP A 332 12.02 -6.66 -14.53
N ASP A 333 10.95 -7.40 -14.25
CA ASP A 333 11.05 -8.76 -13.69
C ASP A 333 11.81 -9.75 -14.59
N PRO A 334 11.68 -9.73 -15.93
CA PRO A 334 12.55 -10.54 -16.80
C PRO A 334 14.03 -10.18 -16.68
N ALA A 335 14.35 -8.90 -16.40
CA ALA A 335 15.71 -8.43 -16.22
C ALA A 335 16.27 -8.77 -14.83
N SER A 336 15.45 -8.74 -13.78
CA SER A 336 15.86 -9.18 -12.44
C SER A 336 16.12 -10.68 -12.41
N GLN A 337 15.28 -11.48 -13.08
CA GLN A 337 15.49 -12.92 -13.30
C GLN A 337 16.77 -13.18 -14.11
N ALA A 338 17.02 -12.45 -15.20
CA ALA A 338 18.26 -12.56 -15.97
C ALA A 338 19.52 -12.15 -15.16
N ALA A 339 19.37 -11.27 -14.17
CA ALA A 339 20.41 -10.90 -13.21
C ALA A 339 20.58 -11.91 -12.05
N GLY A 340 19.81 -13.01 -12.06
CA GLY A 340 19.89 -14.13 -11.12
C GLY A 340 18.89 -14.10 -9.96
N LEU A 341 17.94 -13.15 -9.93
CA LEU A 341 16.92 -13.09 -8.90
C LEU A 341 15.87 -14.21 -9.09
N ASN A 342 15.54 -14.87 -7.99
CA ASN A 342 14.45 -15.84 -7.87
C ASN A 342 13.82 -15.69 -6.48
N SER A 343 12.66 -16.32 -6.24
CA SER A 343 11.91 -16.19 -5.00
C SER A 343 12.73 -16.52 -3.75
N ASP A 344 13.51 -17.62 -3.76
CA ASP A 344 14.31 -18.04 -2.62
C ASP A 344 15.44 -17.03 -2.29
N LEU A 345 16.06 -16.46 -3.33
CA LEU A 345 17.06 -15.39 -3.21
C LEU A 345 16.43 -14.05 -2.78
N TRP A 346 15.17 -13.81 -3.13
CA TRP A 346 14.44 -12.62 -2.69
C TRP A 346 14.03 -12.74 -1.21
N ILE A 347 13.38 -13.83 -0.81
CA ILE A 347 13.00 -14.14 0.57
C ILE A 347 14.23 -14.06 1.49
N SER A 348 15.32 -14.76 1.13
CA SER A 348 16.57 -14.70 1.93
C SER A 348 17.28 -13.34 1.91
N THR A 349 16.97 -12.46 0.94
CA THR A 349 17.45 -11.06 0.93
C THR A 349 16.59 -10.16 1.81
N VAL A 350 15.26 -10.31 1.79
CA VAL A 350 14.35 -9.63 2.72
C VAL A 350 14.68 -10.02 4.16
N ASN A 351 14.76 -11.32 4.46
CA ASN A 351 15.08 -11.82 5.80
C ASN A 351 16.45 -11.30 6.27
N ALA A 352 17.49 -11.35 5.43
CA ALA A 352 18.81 -10.82 5.77
C ALA A 352 18.85 -9.29 5.93
N ILE A 353 17.88 -8.54 5.42
CA ILE A 353 17.70 -7.10 5.70
C ILE A 353 16.95 -6.91 7.03
N THR A 354 15.89 -7.68 7.28
CA THR A 354 15.17 -7.72 8.56
C THR A 354 16.12 -8.03 9.73
N ASP A 355 17.05 -8.99 9.55
CA ASP A 355 18.11 -9.30 10.52
C ASP A 355 19.00 -8.10 10.86
N MET A 356 19.26 -7.18 9.91
CA MET A 356 20.04 -5.96 10.19
C MET A 356 19.30 -5.05 11.16
N TYR A 357 17.98 -4.93 11.01
CA TYR A 357 17.14 -4.14 11.88
C TYR A 357 16.98 -4.82 13.26
N ILE A 358 16.69 -6.12 13.30
CA ILE A 358 16.63 -6.90 14.55
C ILE A 358 17.94 -6.75 15.34
N SER A 359 19.09 -6.98 14.69
CA SER A 359 20.41 -6.90 15.32
C SER A 359 20.78 -5.48 15.80
N ALA A 360 20.21 -4.44 15.22
CA ALA A 360 20.55 -3.06 15.54
C ALA A 360 19.60 -2.45 16.60
N PHE A 361 18.30 -2.68 16.46
CA PHE A 361 17.24 -2.15 17.32
C PHE A 361 16.97 -3.00 18.58
N SER A 362 17.51 -4.22 18.68
CA SER A 362 17.41 -5.01 19.92
C SER A 362 18.31 -4.52 21.06
N GLN A 363 17.91 -4.81 22.29
CA GLN A 363 18.71 -4.67 23.52
C GLN A 363 18.30 -5.76 24.51
N GLY A 364 19.26 -6.55 25.01
CA GLY A 364 18.99 -7.64 25.96
C GLY A 364 18.35 -8.90 25.36
N GLY A 365 17.94 -8.87 24.09
CA GLY A 365 17.32 -9.99 23.37
C GLY A 365 16.07 -9.57 22.59
N SER A 366 15.37 -8.54 23.07
CA SER A 366 14.13 -8.00 22.49
C SER A 366 14.36 -6.66 21.77
N LEU A 367 13.47 -6.30 20.85
CA LEU A 367 13.42 -4.98 20.22
C LEU A 367 13.11 -3.88 21.24
N THR A 368 13.78 -2.73 21.18
CA THR A 368 13.47 -1.58 22.07
C THR A 368 12.38 -0.65 21.53
N LYS A 369 11.90 -0.92 20.30
CA LYS A 369 10.99 -0.07 19.54
C LYS A 369 10.31 -0.90 18.45
N SER A 370 9.05 -0.61 18.12
CA SER A 370 8.32 -1.28 17.04
C SER A 370 9.10 -1.17 15.72
N VAL A 371 9.50 -2.31 15.15
CA VAL A 371 10.06 -2.38 13.79
C VAL A 371 9.01 -3.03 12.91
N LEU A 372 8.71 -2.44 11.75
CA LEU A 372 7.66 -2.89 10.84
C LEU A 372 8.24 -3.30 9.48
N LEU A 373 7.92 -4.51 9.02
CA LEU A 373 8.18 -4.94 7.64
C LEU A 373 7.01 -4.48 6.75
N GLN A 374 7.32 -3.75 5.66
CA GLN A 374 6.34 -3.37 4.64
C GLN A 374 6.08 -4.57 3.71
N MET A 375 5.22 -5.49 4.16
CA MET A 375 5.07 -6.87 3.69
C MET A 375 4.35 -7.07 2.35
N ALA A 376 3.98 -5.98 1.67
CA ALA A 376 3.42 -6.01 0.33
C ALA A 376 3.98 -4.86 -0.51
N PRO A 377 4.10 -5.04 -1.84
CA PRO A 377 3.78 -6.26 -2.60
C PRO A 377 4.88 -7.34 -2.50
N PHE A 378 4.69 -8.47 -3.19
CA PHE A 378 5.73 -9.48 -3.45
C PHE A 378 6.45 -9.19 -4.78
N GLN A 379 7.49 -9.97 -5.11
CA GLN A 379 8.31 -9.79 -6.32
C GLN A 379 7.82 -10.68 -7.48
N PHE A 380 7.72 -12.01 -7.32
CA PHE A 380 7.24 -12.90 -8.39
C PHE A 380 6.01 -13.73 -8.00
N VAL A 381 5.97 -14.29 -6.78
CA VAL A 381 4.87 -15.16 -6.33
C VAL A 381 4.39 -14.83 -4.91
N PRO A 382 3.09 -15.00 -4.59
CA PRO A 382 2.52 -14.63 -3.29
C PRO A 382 3.20 -15.27 -2.08
N ARG A 383 3.69 -16.51 -2.22
CA ARG A 383 4.48 -17.21 -1.19
C ARG A 383 5.67 -16.43 -0.66
N GLU A 384 6.28 -15.54 -1.45
CA GLU A 384 7.37 -14.68 -0.96
C GLU A 384 6.89 -13.87 0.25
N ARG A 385 5.71 -13.24 0.11
CA ARG A 385 5.04 -12.51 1.21
C ARG A 385 4.79 -13.38 2.42
N LYS A 386 4.33 -14.62 2.21
CA LYS A 386 4.14 -15.59 3.29
C LYS A 386 5.45 -15.85 4.04
N GLU A 387 6.49 -16.30 3.33
CA GLU A 387 7.73 -16.77 3.96
C GLU A 387 8.49 -15.62 4.68
N PHE A 388 8.60 -14.42 4.09
CA PHE A 388 9.29 -13.32 4.79
C PHE A 388 8.45 -12.69 5.92
N SER A 389 7.13 -12.72 5.85
CA SER A 389 6.26 -12.17 6.92
C SER A 389 6.21 -13.12 8.11
N THR A 390 6.13 -14.44 7.88
CA THR A 390 6.28 -15.45 8.92
C THR A 390 7.65 -15.29 9.61
N TYR A 391 8.75 -15.20 8.86
CA TYR A 391 10.07 -14.99 9.43
C TYR A 391 10.18 -13.71 10.26
N ALA A 392 9.62 -12.60 9.79
CA ALA A 392 9.61 -11.33 10.52
C ALA A 392 8.85 -11.45 11.85
N ALA A 393 7.62 -11.97 11.83
CA ALA A 393 6.78 -12.08 13.02
C ALA A 393 7.35 -13.06 14.07
N GLU A 394 7.93 -14.19 13.64
CA GLU A 394 8.62 -15.14 14.51
C GLU A 394 9.83 -14.54 15.24
N HIS A 395 10.35 -13.39 14.77
CA HIS A 395 11.42 -12.62 15.40
C HIS A 395 10.93 -11.30 16.04
N GLY A 396 9.62 -11.16 16.28
CA GLY A 396 9.03 -9.98 16.95
C GLY A 396 8.91 -8.72 16.07
N VAL A 397 9.19 -8.81 14.77
CA VAL A 397 9.04 -7.69 13.83
C VAL A 397 7.58 -7.59 13.41
N GLY A 398 6.99 -6.41 13.63
CA GLY A 398 5.62 -6.11 13.26
C GLY A 398 5.39 -6.15 11.76
N LEU A 399 4.14 -6.43 11.38
CA LEU A 399 3.74 -6.65 10.00
C LEU A 399 2.93 -5.46 9.51
N SER A 400 3.39 -4.80 8.44
CA SER A 400 2.60 -3.73 7.83
C SER A 400 2.27 -3.95 6.36
N LEU A 401 0.98 -3.92 6.04
CA LEU A 401 0.46 -4.10 4.69
C LEU A 401 0.23 -2.75 4.01
N ASN A 402 0.82 -2.57 2.83
CA ASN A 402 0.68 -1.36 2.02
C ASN A 402 -0.63 -1.36 1.21
N GLY A 403 -1.77 -1.42 1.91
CA GLY A 403 -3.10 -1.33 1.33
C GLY A 403 -4.22 -1.78 2.28
N LEU A 404 -5.12 -0.87 2.61
CA LEU A 404 -6.34 -1.13 3.36
C LEU A 404 -7.55 -0.57 2.62
N PHE A 405 -8.45 -1.49 2.27
CA PHE A 405 -9.71 -1.28 1.57
C PHE A 405 -10.86 -1.83 2.40
N ALA A 406 -12.11 -1.52 2.05
CA ALA A 406 -13.27 -2.15 2.69
C ALA A 406 -13.40 -3.64 2.33
N ASP A 407 -13.21 -3.99 1.04
CA ASP A 407 -13.20 -5.35 0.51
C ASP A 407 -11.94 -5.53 -0.36
N THR A 408 -11.40 -6.75 -0.47
CA THR A 408 -10.20 -7.03 -1.29
C THR A 408 -10.14 -8.49 -1.76
N ASN A 409 -9.54 -8.71 -2.93
CA ASN A 409 -9.26 -10.04 -3.47
C ASN A 409 -7.99 -10.65 -2.88
N VAL A 410 -7.98 -11.99 -2.83
CA VAL A 410 -6.91 -12.83 -2.27
C VAL A 410 -6.57 -12.40 -0.84
N ALA A 411 -7.61 -12.12 -0.04
CA ALA A 411 -7.51 -11.70 1.35
C ALA A 411 -7.03 -12.87 2.23
N LEU A 412 -7.77 -13.99 2.19
CA LEU A 412 -7.53 -15.18 2.99
C LEU A 412 -7.42 -16.39 2.06
N ALA A 413 -6.19 -16.79 1.74
CA ALA A 413 -5.87 -17.75 0.69
C ALA A 413 -5.29 -19.07 1.22
N CYS A 414 -5.48 -19.37 2.51
CA CYS A 414 -5.44 -20.76 2.95
C CYS A 414 -6.38 -21.64 2.11
N ASP A 415 -6.01 -22.90 1.93
CA ASP A 415 -6.62 -23.86 1.00
C ASP A 415 -6.52 -23.52 -0.51
N ARG A 416 -5.93 -22.37 -0.91
CA ARG A 416 -5.64 -22.07 -2.33
C ARG A 416 -4.65 -23.10 -2.90
N PRO A 417 -4.99 -23.83 -3.97
CA PRO A 417 -4.10 -24.88 -4.50
C PRO A 417 -2.75 -24.35 -4.99
N GLY A 418 -1.68 -25.08 -4.65
CA GLY A 418 -0.30 -24.77 -5.03
C GLY A 418 0.54 -24.24 -3.88
N TYR A 419 1.81 -24.67 -3.83
CA TYR A 419 2.76 -24.26 -2.77
C TYR A 419 2.97 -22.74 -2.75
N ASP A 420 2.99 -22.11 -3.93
CA ASP A 420 3.24 -20.68 -4.09
C ASP A 420 2.05 -19.77 -3.70
N TYR A 421 0.90 -20.37 -3.31
CA TYR A 421 -0.36 -19.68 -3.09
C TYR A 421 -1.07 -20.01 -1.76
N ASN A 422 -0.89 -21.22 -1.22
CA ASN A 422 -1.60 -21.66 -0.01
C ASN A 422 -1.20 -20.86 1.24
N CYS A 423 -2.17 -20.21 1.88
CA CYS A 423 -1.98 -19.27 3.00
C CYS A 423 -1.00 -18.13 2.66
N ALA A 424 -1.07 -17.58 1.43
CA ALA A 424 -0.22 -16.49 0.95
C ALA A 424 -1.02 -15.24 0.51
N GLY A 425 -2.27 -15.13 0.97
CA GLY A 425 -3.16 -13.99 0.80
C GLY A 425 -2.72 -12.77 1.61
N SER A 426 -3.36 -11.63 1.34
CA SER A 426 -2.96 -10.33 1.88
C SER A 426 -3.17 -10.19 3.39
N TYR A 427 -4.10 -10.96 3.96
CA TYR A 427 -4.41 -10.95 5.39
C TYR A 427 -4.03 -12.24 6.12
N ASP A 428 -3.61 -13.32 5.43
CA ASP A 428 -3.32 -14.63 6.06
C ASP A 428 -2.28 -14.50 7.18
N GLN A 429 -1.12 -13.89 6.92
CA GLN A 429 -0.07 -13.70 7.94
C GLN A 429 -0.44 -12.61 8.96
N ILE A 430 -1.30 -11.67 8.61
CA ILE A 430 -1.80 -10.67 9.58
C ILE A 430 -2.66 -11.39 10.62
N VAL A 431 -3.67 -12.16 10.18
CA VAL A 431 -4.55 -12.93 11.07
C VAL A 431 -3.79 -14.00 11.86
N GLN A 432 -2.70 -14.55 11.32
CA GLN A 432 -1.83 -15.51 12.01
C GLN A 432 -1.05 -14.88 13.19
N PHE A 433 -0.66 -13.61 13.09
CA PHE A 433 0.31 -12.98 14.01
C PHE A 433 -0.21 -11.72 14.74
N ASN A 434 -1.47 -11.33 14.56
CA ASN A 434 -2.06 -10.11 15.13
C ASN A 434 -2.21 -10.07 16.66
N ASN A 435 -1.98 -11.18 17.37
CA ASN A 435 -1.88 -11.22 18.83
C ASN A 435 -0.42 -11.42 19.32
N GLN A 436 0.57 -11.31 18.42
CA GLN A 436 1.98 -11.63 18.67
C GLN A 436 2.95 -10.50 18.28
N VAL A 437 2.66 -9.70 17.25
CA VAL A 437 3.49 -8.58 16.81
C VAL A 437 2.64 -7.40 16.32
N PRO A 438 3.14 -6.15 16.36
CA PRO A 438 2.35 -4.98 15.97
C PRO A 438 1.87 -5.03 14.51
N ILE A 439 0.60 -4.72 14.27
CA ILE A 439 -0.02 -4.72 12.95
C ILE A 439 -0.21 -3.30 12.42
N GLY A 440 0.28 -3.04 11.22
CA GLY A 440 0.11 -1.75 10.54
C GLY A 440 -0.60 -1.86 9.19
N PHE A 441 -1.46 -0.91 8.87
CA PHE A 441 -2.04 -0.79 7.53
C PHE A 441 -1.71 0.58 6.93
N GLU A 442 -1.41 0.63 5.65
CA GLU A 442 -1.35 1.89 4.90
C GLU A 442 -2.60 2.10 4.05
N THR A 443 -3.10 3.33 4.02
CA THR A 443 -4.22 3.72 3.17
C THR A 443 -4.09 5.14 2.64
N TYR A 444 -4.80 5.42 1.55
CA TYR A 444 -4.76 6.67 0.81
C TYR A 444 -6.17 7.15 0.51
N GLY A 445 -6.33 8.45 0.23
CA GLY A 445 -7.62 9.03 -0.17
C GLY A 445 -8.27 8.35 -1.39
N TYR A 446 -7.48 7.70 -2.26
CA TYR A 446 -8.01 6.94 -3.39
C TYR A 446 -8.42 5.49 -3.05
N MET A 447 -7.97 4.94 -1.92
CA MET A 447 -8.33 3.58 -1.47
C MET A 447 -9.65 3.56 -0.70
N LEU A 448 -9.89 4.60 0.12
CA LEU A 448 -11.09 4.76 0.94
C LEU A 448 -11.76 6.13 0.67
N PRO A 449 -12.21 6.39 -0.57
CA PRO A 449 -12.56 7.74 -1.03
C PRO A 449 -13.88 8.28 -0.47
N THR A 450 -14.84 7.42 -0.13
CA THR A 450 -16.09 7.83 0.53
C THR A 450 -16.04 7.61 2.04
N LYS A 451 -16.86 8.36 2.80
CA LYS A 451 -17.08 8.14 4.24
C LYS A 451 -17.49 6.69 4.55
N THR A 452 -18.29 6.08 3.66
CA THR A 452 -18.72 4.69 3.78
C THR A 452 -17.54 3.73 3.66
N GLU A 453 -16.76 3.82 2.58
CA GLU A 453 -15.55 2.99 2.44
C GLU A 453 -14.58 3.22 3.60
N PHE A 454 -14.42 4.47 4.07
CA PHE A 454 -13.57 4.78 5.23
C PHE A 454 -14.04 4.08 6.50
N LEU A 455 -15.34 4.15 6.86
CA LEU A 455 -15.91 3.39 7.99
C LEU A 455 -15.60 1.89 7.88
N TRP A 456 -15.89 1.29 6.73
CA TRP A 456 -15.72 -0.15 6.52
C TRP A 456 -14.25 -0.56 6.40
N GLY A 457 -13.36 0.31 5.93
CA GLY A 457 -11.91 0.13 5.97
C GLY A 457 -11.36 0.17 7.39
N LEU A 458 -11.84 1.09 8.25
CA LEU A 458 -11.47 1.10 9.67
C LEU A 458 -11.95 -0.17 10.39
N LEU A 459 -13.18 -0.62 10.13
CA LEU A 459 -13.69 -1.90 10.62
C LEU A 459 -12.81 -3.08 10.15
N ASN A 460 -12.42 -3.11 8.87
CA ASN A 460 -11.54 -4.13 8.29
C ASN A 460 -10.15 -4.16 8.94
N GLY A 461 -9.58 -3.00 9.26
CA GLY A 461 -8.29 -2.89 9.95
C GLY A 461 -8.37 -3.31 11.42
N MET A 462 -9.41 -2.91 12.15
CA MET A 462 -9.60 -3.28 13.56
C MET A 462 -9.90 -4.77 13.74
N ASP A 463 -10.65 -5.40 12.82
CA ASP A 463 -10.83 -6.86 12.73
C ASP A 463 -9.49 -7.62 12.69
N LYS A 464 -8.41 -6.98 12.20
CA LYS A 464 -7.04 -7.51 12.14
C LYS A 464 -6.14 -7.04 13.29
N LYS A 465 -6.70 -6.38 14.30
CA LYS A 465 -5.99 -5.83 15.47
C LYS A 465 -4.91 -4.82 15.09
N ALA A 466 -5.20 -3.93 14.14
CA ALA A 466 -4.29 -2.86 13.76
C ALA A 466 -3.88 -1.99 14.97
N ASP A 467 -2.58 -1.79 15.15
CA ASP A 467 -1.97 -0.78 16.03
C ASP A 467 -1.75 0.54 15.28
N TYR A 468 -1.41 0.47 14.00
CA TYR A 468 -0.96 1.62 13.22
C TYR A 468 -1.74 1.77 11.92
N ILE A 469 -2.59 2.79 11.83
CA ILE A 469 -3.19 3.19 10.55
C ILE A 469 -2.33 4.30 9.95
N ARG A 470 -1.42 3.91 9.06
CA ARG A 470 -0.59 4.81 8.25
C ARG A 470 -1.46 5.43 7.15
N MET A 471 -1.38 6.74 7.00
CA MET A 471 -2.15 7.47 6.00
C MET A 471 -1.25 8.44 5.24
N SER A 472 -1.51 8.66 3.96
CA SER A 472 -1.01 9.86 3.27
C SER A 472 -1.59 11.13 3.92
N SER A 473 -1.12 12.30 3.49
CA SER A 473 -1.98 13.49 3.53
C SER A 473 -3.27 13.13 2.79
N PHE A 474 -4.38 13.02 3.53
CA PHE A 474 -5.63 12.46 3.04
C PHE A 474 -6.55 13.64 2.73
N ASP A 475 -6.74 13.93 1.44
CA ASP A 475 -7.31 15.20 0.98
C ASP A 475 -8.69 15.52 1.63
N ASN A 476 -9.46 14.48 1.95
CA ASN A 476 -10.76 14.61 2.61
C ASN A 476 -10.72 14.91 4.12
N LEU A 477 -9.58 14.81 4.82
CA LEU A 477 -9.48 15.05 6.28
C LEU A 477 -9.53 16.54 6.66
N VAL A 478 -9.17 17.44 5.74
CA VAL A 478 -9.05 18.88 6.01
C VAL A 478 -9.96 19.64 5.05
N LEU A 479 -10.97 20.34 5.59
CA LEU A 479 -11.87 21.17 4.80
C LEU A 479 -11.14 22.44 4.30
N PRO A 480 -11.60 23.05 3.18
CA PRO A 480 -11.16 24.38 2.76
C PRO A 480 -11.21 25.39 3.91
N GLY A 481 -10.09 26.08 4.17
CA GLY A 481 -9.92 26.91 5.36
C GLY A 481 -9.29 26.20 6.57
N GLY A 482 -8.80 24.97 6.41
CA GLY A 482 -7.95 24.28 7.40
C GLY A 482 -8.69 23.66 8.58
N GLN A 483 -10.02 23.54 8.52
CA GLN A 483 -10.82 22.93 9.59
C GLN A 483 -10.86 21.39 9.45
N PRO A 484 -11.01 20.63 10.56
CA PRO A 484 -11.16 19.18 10.49
C PRO A 484 -12.45 18.79 9.78
N ASN A 485 -12.39 17.82 8.87
CA ASN A 485 -13.59 17.22 8.30
C ASN A 485 -14.20 16.22 9.28
N THR A 486 -15.21 16.68 10.02
CA THR A 486 -15.86 15.89 11.09
C THR A 486 -16.48 14.57 10.63
N ASP A 487 -16.80 14.39 9.34
CA ASP A 487 -17.27 13.10 8.82
C ASP A 487 -16.22 11.99 8.92
N TYR A 488 -14.93 12.35 8.85
CA TYR A 488 -13.80 11.43 8.94
C TYR A 488 -13.12 11.49 10.31
N THR A 489 -12.94 12.68 10.90
CA THR A 489 -12.24 12.80 12.19
C THR A 489 -13.07 12.26 13.36
N ASN A 490 -14.41 12.28 13.29
CA ASN A 490 -15.25 11.56 14.26
C ASN A 490 -15.09 10.04 14.14
N LEU A 491 -14.95 9.49 12.92
CA LEU A 491 -14.69 8.06 12.70
C LEU A 491 -13.31 7.64 13.22
N MET A 492 -12.30 8.51 13.09
CA MET A 492 -10.99 8.30 13.72
C MET A 492 -11.07 8.33 15.26
N ASN A 493 -11.78 9.31 15.84
CA ASN A 493 -11.99 9.39 17.29
C ASN A 493 -12.74 8.17 17.85
N TRP A 494 -13.67 7.63 17.07
CA TRP A 494 -14.36 6.38 17.36
C TRP A 494 -13.40 5.18 17.29
N ALA A 495 -12.71 4.96 16.16
CA ALA A 495 -11.81 3.82 15.96
C ALA A 495 -10.61 3.79 16.92
N ASN A 496 -10.08 4.93 17.36
CA ASN A 496 -9.01 5.04 18.37
C ASN A 496 -9.36 4.39 19.73
N GLN A 497 -10.61 3.99 19.96
CA GLN A 497 -11.00 3.22 21.15
C GLN A 497 -10.55 1.75 21.08
N TRP A 498 -10.29 1.21 19.88
CA TRP A 498 -9.92 -0.20 19.65
C TRP A 498 -8.60 -0.40 18.90
N ILE A 499 -8.03 0.63 18.28
CA ILE A 499 -6.71 0.57 17.62
C ILE A 499 -5.61 0.36 18.67
N GLY A 500 -4.77 -0.68 18.48
CA GLY A 500 -3.72 -1.09 19.42
C GLY A 500 -4.27 -1.43 20.81
N LYS A 501 -5.30 -2.30 20.85
CA LYS A 501 -5.95 -2.79 22.08
C LYS A 501 -6.03 -4.31 22.06
N ASP A 502 -5.80 -4.93 23.21
CA ASP A 502 -5.91 -6.37 23.43
C ASP A 502 -7.08 -6.72 24.36
N LEU A 503 -7.28 -8.02 24.65
CA LEU A 503 -8.37 -8.51 25.51
C LEU A 503 -8.33 -7.97 26.95
N THR A 504 -7.16 -7.54 27.43
CA THR A 504 -6.93 -7.04 28.80
C THR A 504 -7.22 -5.55 28.92
N ASP A 505 -7.01 -4.75 27.87
CA ASP A 505 -7.09 -3.29 27.91
C ASP A 505 -8.16 -2.66 26.98
N THR A 506 -8.82 -3.47 26.14
CA THR A 506 -9.89 -2.98 25.26
C THR A 506 -11.13 -2.50 26.05
N PRO A 507 -11.72 -1.33 25.70
CA PRO A 507 -12.91 -0.81 26.39
C PRO A 507 -14.20 -1.58 26.05
N SER A 508 -14.23 -2.29 24.92
CA SER A 508 -15.36 -3.11 24.47
C SER A 508 -15.00 -4.07 23.34
N VAL A 509 -15.77 -5.14 23.22
CA VAL A 509 -15.71 -6.11 22.11
C VAL A 509 -16.92 -5.92 21.20
N TRP A 510 -16.79 -6.15 19.88
CA TRP A 510 -17.87 -5.81 18.94
C TRP A 510 -17.89 -6.67 17.67
N VAL A 511 -19.03 -6.65 16.96
CA VAL A 511 -19.19 -7.24 15.63
C VAL A 511 -19.95 -6.29 14.70
N ALA A 512 -19.42 -6.10 13.49
CA ALA A 512 -20.04 -5.35 12.41
C ALA A 512 -20.57 -6.31 11.33
N MET A 513 -21.85 -6.16 11.02
CA MET A 513 -22.65 -7.12 10.26
C MET A 513 -22.46 -6.94 8.76
N ARG A 514 -21.75 -7.89 8.10
CA ARG A 514 -21.52 -7.86 6.65
C ARG A 514 -21.45 -9.26 6.02
N ASP A 515 -21.31 -9.27 4.71
CA ASP A 515 -20.59 -10.28 3.96
C ASP A 515 -19.86 -9.61 2.78
N HIS A 516 -19.05 -10.36 2.02
CA HIS A 516 -18.23 -9.82 0.93
C HIS A 516 -19.05 -9.32 -0.27
N ARG A 517 -18.80 -8.11 -0.77
CA ARG A 517 -19.49 -7.59 -1.96
C ARG A 517 -18.89 -8.15 -3.25
N ASN A 518 -19.74 -8.64 -4.15
CA ASN A 518 -19.32 -9.08 -5.49
C ASN A 518 -20.38 -8.64 -6.53
N PRO A 519 -20.08 -7.70 -7.44
CA PRO A 519 -18.79 -7.01 -7.61
C PRO A 519 -18.43 -6.08 -6.44
N PHE A 520 -17.15 -5.70 -6.37
CA PHE A 520 -16.66 -4.60 -5.53
C PHE A 520 -15.66 -3.73 -6.31
N ARG A 521 -15.18 -2.65 -5.71
CA ARG A 521 -14.27 -1.68 -6.35
C ARG A 521 -13.14 -1.29 -5.42
N TYR A 522 -11.94 -1.05 -5.96
CA TYR A 522 -10.80 -0.50 -5.23
C TYR A 522 -10.82 1.04 -5.18
N GLY A 523 -11.84 1.62 -4.52
CA GLY A 523 -11.97 3.06 -4.35
C GLY A 523 -12.07 3.85 -5.67
N THR A 524 -11.31 4.94 -5.83
CA THR A 524 -11.37 5.80 -7.04
C THR A 524 -10.50 5.33 -8.20
N THR A 525 -9.81 4.18 -8.09
CA THR A 525 -9.07 3.59 -9.24
C THR A 525 -9.97 3.36 -10.46
N GLY A 526 -11.26 3.08 -10.22
CA GLY A 526 -12.26 2.79 -11.26
C GLY A 526 -12.35 1.31 -11.61
N ASP A 527 -11.37 0.50 -11.20
CA ASP A 527 -11.36 -0.93 -11.43
C ASP A 527 -12.41 -1.63 -10.55
N VAL A 528 -13.42 -2.20 -11.22
CA VAL A 528 -14.47 -3.02 -10.61
C VAL A 528 -14.11 -4.49 -10.78
N GLU A 529 -13.99 -5.18 -9.66
CA GLU A 529 -13.71 -6.60 -9.56
C GLU A 529 -15.02 -7.39 -9.69
N TYR A 530 -15.33 -7.84 -10.92
CA TYR A 530 -16.49 -8.68 -11.23
C TYR A 530 -16.35 -10.15 -10.78
N THR A 531 -15.17 -10.52 -10.28
CA THR A 531 -14.84 -11.85 -9.77
C THR A 531 -14.12 -11.72 -8.44
N SER A 532 -14.61 -12.44 -7.42
CA SER A 532 -13.96 -12.49 -6.12
C SER A 532 -13.15 -13.78 -5.96
N GLU A 533 -11.83 -13.67 -5.80
CA GLU A 533 -10.93 -14.79 -5.52
C GLU A 533 -10.51 -14.76 -4.05
N TYR A 534 -10.77 -15.82 -3.28
CA TYR A 534 -10.34 -15.95 -1.88
C TYR A 534 -10.58 -14.68 -1.01
N PRO A 535 -11.79 -14.08 -1.04
CA PRO A 535 -12.10 -12.87 -0.30
C PRO A 535 -12.34 -13.16 1.19
N GLN A 536 -12.42 -12.10 2.01
CA GLN A 536 -12.92 -12.26 3.38
C GLN A 536 -14.44 -12.33 3.41
N VAL A 537 -14.94 -13.55 3.58
CA VAL A 537 -16.36 -13.89 3.81
C VAL A 537 -16.73 -13.72 5.29
N GLY A 538 -18.00 -13.38 5.57
CA GLY A 538 -18.52 -13.24 6.94
C GLY A 538 -18.36 -11.84 7.55
N ASN A 539 -18.64 -11.70 8.85
CA ASN A 539 -18.64 -10.42 9.56
C ASN A 539 -17.22 -9.88 9.84
N PHE A 540 -17.12 -8.58 10.16
CA PHE A 540 -15.92 -8.05 10.83
C PHE A 540 -16.12 -8.12 12.35
N GLN A 541 -15.15 -8.64 13.08
CA GLN A 541 -15.28 -9.13 14.45
C GLN A 541 -14.10 -8.65 15.32
N PHE A 542 -14.41 -8.19 16.52
CA PHE A 542 -13.45 -7.72 17.50
C PHE A 542 -13.73 -8.39 18.85
N TRP A 543 -13.44 -9.69 18.95
CA TRP A 543 -13.70 -10.54 20.13
C TRP A 543 -15.18 -10.65 20.54
N LEU A 544 -16.08 -10.39 19.61
CA LEU A 544 -17.50 -10.71 19.67
C LEU A 544 -17.89 -11.37 18.34
N TYR A 545 -18.64 -12.47 18.41
CA TYR A 545 -18.88 -13.37 17.29
C TYR A 545 -20.38 -13.55 17.08
N GLN A 546 -20.91 -13.12 15.93
CA GLN A 546 -22.27 -13.49 15.52
C GLN A 546 -22.28 -14.90 14.91
N ARG A 547 -23.19 -15.75 15.39
CA ARG A 547 -23.17 -17.22 15.23
C ARG A 547 -24.32 -17.70 14.34
N ASP A 548 -24.09 -17.69 13.01
CA ASP A 548 -25.02 -18.25 12.00
C ASP A 548 -25.20 -19.78 12.11
N ASP A 549 -24.31 -20.46 12.85
CA ASP A 549 -24.33 -21.90 13.12
C ASP A 549 -25.21 -22.30 14.32
N ALA A 550 -25.61 -21.33 15.16
CA ALA A 550 -26.45 -21.59 16.33
C ALA A 550 -27.90 -21.93 15.93
N PRO A 551 -28.62 -22.76 16.72
CA PRO A 551 -29.99 -23.18 16.40
C PRO A 551 -30.93 -22.00 16.18
N ASN A 552 -31.64 -22.01 15.05
CA ASN A 552 -32.63 -20.98 14.69
C ASN A 552 -32.08 -19.54 14.61
N ALA A 553 -30.75 -19.37 14.46
CA ALA A 553 -30.06 -18.09 14.52
C ALA A 553 -29.40 -17.63 13.19
N ARG A 554 -29.70 -18.32 12.08
CA ARG A 554 -29.09 -18.03 10.77
C ARG A 554 -29.61 -16.70 10.19
N THR A 555 -28.70 -15.79 9.89
CA THR A 555 -29.01 -14.47 9.33
C THR A 555 -28.97 -14.45 7.80
N VAL A 556 -29.50 -13.36 7.23
CA VAL A 556 -29.37 -13.01 5.81
C VAL A 556 -28.71 -11.62 5.70
N PRO A 557 -27.59 -11.47 4.98
CA PRO A 557 -26.99 -10.18 4.70
C PRO A 557 -27.68 -9.49 3.51
N GLU A 558 -27.82 -8.17 3.58
CA GLU A 558 -28.46 -7.32 2.57
C GLU A 558 -27.61 -6.04 2.34
N THR A 559 -27.86 -5.34 1.23
CA THR A 559 -27.15 -4.10 0.85
C THR A 559 -28.10 -3.04 0.28
N ASN A 560 -27.81 -1.77 0.53
CA ASN A 560 -28.47 -0.63 -0.12
C ASN A 560 -27.93 -0.33 -1.54
N GLN A 561 -26.88 -1.02 -2.00
CA GLN A 561 -26.25 -0.81 -3.30
C GLN A 561 -26.83 -1.78 -4.35
N ALA A 562 -27.60 -1.25 -5.30
CA ALA A 562 -28.22 -2.07 -6.35
C ALA A 562 -27.22 -2.69 -7.33
N THR A 563 -26.22 -1.91 -7.75
CA THR A 563 -25.23 -2.32 -8.75
C THR A 563 -23.84 -1.76 -8.45
N GLU A 564 -22.81 -2.48 -8.93
CA GLU A 564 -21.42 -2.03 -9.00
C GLU A 564 -20.88 -2.40 -10.39
N GLY A 565 -20.14 -1.48 -11.03
CA GLY A 565 -19.70 -1.64 -12.43
C GLY A 565 -20.82 -1.97 -13.44
N GLY A 566 -22.08 -1.63 -13.12
CA GLY A 566 -23.25 -1.98 -13.93
C GLY A 566 -23.82 -3.40 -13.75
N GLN A 567 -23.25 -4.23 -12.88
CA GLN A 567 -23.77 -5.56 -12.53
C GLN A 567 -24.44 -5.55 -11.14
N PRO A 568 -25.43 -6.42 -10.86
CA PRO A 568 -26.05 -6.52 -9.53
C PRO A 568 -25.06 -6.88 -8.43
N VAL A 569 -25.18 -6.28 -7.25
CA VAL A 569 -24.33 -6.63 -6.09
C VAL A 569 -24.90 -7.84 -5.36
N GLY A 570 -24.14 -8.94 -5.38
CA GLY A 570 -24.33 -10.07 -4.47
C GLY A 570 -23.47 -9.94 -3.21
N LEU A 571 -23.83 -10.66 -2.16
CA LEU A 571 -23.09 -10.72 -0.89
C LEU A 571 -22.59 -12.14 -0.59
N GLY A 572 -21.36 -12.28 -0.11
CA GLY A 572 -20.61 -13.52 -0.05
C GLY A 572 -19.90 -13.85 -1.38
N LEU A 573 -19.58 -15.13 -1.63
CA LEU A 573 -18.85 -15.56 -2.82
C LEU A 573 -19.78 -15.77 -4.02
N CYS A 574 -20.38 -14.69 -4.54
CA CYS A 574 -21.35 -14.72 -5.65
C CYS A 574 -20.73 -14.36 -7.02
N PRO A 575 -20.19 -15.30 -7.81
CA PRO A 575 -19.57 -15.00 -9.11
C PRO A 575 -20.59 -14.35 -10.06
N ALA A 576 -20.36 -13.08 -10.44
CA ALA A 576 -21.22 -12.30 -11.34
C ALA A 576 -22.74 -12.35 -10.99
N GLY A 577 -23.09 -12.32 -9.70
CA GLY A 577 -24.48 -12.40 -9.26
C GLY A 577 -25.14 -13.78 -9.43
N ALA A 578 -24.36 -14.84 -9.70
CA ALA A 578 -24.82 -16.23 -9.69
C ALA A 578 -24.55 -16.91 -8.33
N ALA A 579 -25.11 -18.10 -8.14
CA ALA A 579 -24.88 -18.91 -6.95
C ALA A 579 -23.40 -19.30 -6.78
N GLY A 580 -22.89 -19.18 -5.55
CA GLY A 580 -21.50 -19.45 -5.22
C GLY A 580 -21.10 -20.93 -5.26
N PRO A 581 -19.78 -21.22 -5.18
CA PRO A 581 -19.27 -22.59 -5.08
C PRO A 581 -19.85 -23.34 -3.87
N PRO A 582 -20.19 -24.64 -3.98
CA PRO A 582 -20.75 -25.41 -2.87
C PRO A 582 -19.88 -25.36 -1.61
N GLY A 583 -20.44 -24.87 -0.51
CA GLY A 583 -19.76 -24.64 0.76
C GLY A 583 -19.63 -23.16 1.13
N TYR A 584 -19.51 -22.26 0.15
CA TYR A 584 -19.41 -20.82 0.41
C TYR A 584 -20.81 -20.18 0.47
N PRO A 585 -21.05 -19.22 1.38
CA PRO A 585 -22.28 -18.44 1.36
C PRO A 585 -22.32 -17.55 0.12
N CYS A 586 -23.49 -17.45 -0.50
CA CYS A 586 -23.77 -16.47 -1.54
C CYS A 586 -25.25 -16.05 -1.50
N PHE A 587 -25.46 -14.76 -1.43
CA PHE A 587 -26.73 -14.05 -1.46
C PHE A 587 -26.76 -13.22 -2.75
N ALA A 588 -27.10 -13.87 -3.86
CA ALA A 588 -27.04 -13.30 -5.21
C ALA A 588 -27.96 -12.08 -5.43
N ASN A 589 -29.08 -12.01 -4.71
CA ASN A 589 -30.07 -10.93 -4.78
C ASN A 589 -30.11 -10.18 -3.44
N ALA A 590 -28.98 -9.64 -2.99
CA ALA A 590 -28.89 -9.04 -1.66
C ALA A 590 -29.31 -7.56 -1.60
N TYR A 591 -29.57 -6.92 -2.75
CA TYR A 591 -30.07 -5.55 -2.78
C TYR A 591 -31.49 -5.45 -2.22
N ASN A 592 -31.64 -4.64 -1.17
CA ASN A 592 -32.94 -4.29 -0.59
C ASN A 592 -33.20 -2.80 -0.78
N SER A 593 -34.13 -2.46 -1.68
CA SER A 593 -34.48 -1.07 -2.03
C SER A 593 -35.21 -0.29 -0.92
N ALA A 594 -35.54 -0.91 0.21
CA ALA A 594 -36.06 -0.21 1.37
C ALA A 594 -34.94 0.33 2.28
N LEU A 595 -33.72 -0.20 2.19
CA LEU A 595 -32.57 0.26 2.98
C LEU A 595 -32.17 1.70 2.61
N PRO A 596 -31.75 2.54 3.57
CA PRO A 596 -31.40 3.94 3.27
C PRO A 596 -30.12 4.02 2.41
N ALA A 597 -30.24 4.46 1.17
CA ALA A 597 -29.14 4.55 0.21
C ALA A 597 -27.94 5.42 0.66
N ASN A 598 -28.19 6.39 1.56
CA ASN A 598 -27.17 7.32 2.05
C ASN A 598 -26.62 6.96 3.45
N ALA A 599 -27.01 5.83 4.03
CA ALA A 599 -26.48 5.35 5.31
C ALA A 599 -25.27 4.43 5.06
N SER A 600 -24.12 4.73 5.67
CA SER A 600 -22.92 3.89 5.58
C SER A 600 -23.13 2.53 6.25
N GLU A 601 -23.99 2.50 7.27
CA GLU A 601 -24.45 1.34 8.03
C GLU A 601 -25.32 0.36 7.21
N ALA A 602 -25.94 0.85 6.13
CA ALA A 602 -26.79 0.07 5.23
C ALA A 602 -26.06 -0.44 3.98
N TRP A 603 -24.78 -0.08 3.81
CA TRP A 603 -23.97 -0.51 2.67
C TRP A 603 -23.78 -2.03 2.67
N VAL A 604 -23.58 -2.60 3.85
CA VAL A 604 -23.82 -4.01 4.14
C VAL A 604 -24.42 -4.12 5.54
N ILE A 605 -25.44 -4.97 5.70
CA ILE A 605 -26.16 -5.18 6.96
C ILE A 605 -26.60 -6.65 7.06
N ARG A 606 -26.93 -7.17 8.26
CA ARG A 606 -27.58 -8.49 8.41
C ARG A 606 -28.95 -8.36 9.07
N ARG A 607 -29.84 -9.30 8.76
CA ARG A 607 -31.11 -9.46 9.46
C ARG A 607 -31.37 -10.90 9.90
N THR A 608 -32.29 -11.07 10.85
CA THR A 608 -32.95 -12.36 11.12
C THR A 608 -33.73 -12.83 9.89
N ASP A 609 -34.10 -14.12 9.86
CA ASP A 609 -34.82 -14.74 8.76
C ASP A 609 -35.96 -15.63 9.25
N GLN A 610 -36.97 -14.99 9.85
CA GLN A 610 -38.18 -15.65 10.33
C GLN A 610 -38.86 -16.53 9.27
N GLY A 611 -38.78 -16.13 8.00
CA GLY A 611 -39.33 -16.86 6.86
C GLY A 611 -38.76 -18.26 6.64
N THR A 612 -37.52 -18.54 7.13
CA THR A 612 -36.91 -19.88 7.11
C THR A 612 -36.84 -20.52 8.50
N ASN A 613 -37.63 -20.02 9.47
CA ASN A 613 -37.60 -20.41 10.87
C ASN A 613 -36.27 -20.06 11.58
N ASN A 614 -35.66 -18.92 11.23
CA ASN A 614 -34.50 -18.34 11.93
C ASN A 614 -34.84 -16.97 12.56
N PRO A 615 -35.67 -16.94 13.63
CA PRO A 615 -36.02 -15.71 14.34
C PRO A 615 -34.91 -15.12 15.21
N LEU A 616 -33.83 -15.85 15.46
CA LEU A 616 -32.76 -15.40 16.36
C LEU A 616 -31.60 -14.78 15.59
N MET A 617 -30.82 -13.96 16.29
CA MET A 617 -29.44 -13.61 15.93
C MET A 617 -28.59 -13.86 17.18
N ALA A 618 -27.69 -14.82 17.13
CA ALA A 618 -26.96 -15.32 18.31
C ALA A 618 -25.52 -14.82 18.39
N PHE A 619 -25.01 -14.66 19.61
CA PHE A 619 -23.72 -14.03 19.89
C PHE A 619 -22.92 -14.80 20.95
N SER A 620 -21.63 -15.05 20.66
CA SER A 620 -20.63 -15.47 21.65
C SER A 620 -19.63 -14.34 21.89
N ILE A 621 -19.27 -14.12 23.14
CA ILE A 621 -18.17 -13.24 23.54
C ILE A 621 -16.87 -14.08 23.57
N ASP A 622 -15.70 -13.48 23.40
CA ASP A 622 -14.43 -14.17 23.68
C ASP A 622 -14.30 -14.46 25.19
N ASP A 623 -14.09 -15.72 25.57
CA ASP A 623 -13.95 -16.15 26.97
C ASP A 623 -12.80 -15.40 27.69
N GLY A 624 -11.75 -14.98 26.97
CA GLY A 624 -10.66 -14.17 27.50
C GLY A 624 -11.03 -12.71 27.77
N TYR A 625 -12.14 -12.22 27.20
CA TYR A 625 -12.74 -10.95 27.57
C TYR A 625 -13.65 -11.13 28.78
N VAL A 626 -14.74 -11.90 28.68
CA VAL A 626 -15.70 -12.12 29.78
C VAL A 626 -16.15 -13.58 29.81
N TYR A 627 -15.97 -14.23 30.95
CA TYR A 627 -16.43 -15.60 31.20
C TYR A 627 -17.00 -15.76 32.62
N GLY A 628 -17.86 -16.76 32.83
CA GLY A 628 -18.39 -17.16 34.14
C GLY A 628 -19.70 -16.50 34.54
N LEU A 629 -19.87 -16.30 35.85
CA LEU A 629 -21.13 -15.92 36.51
C LEU A 629 -21.05 -14.54 37.19
N ASN A 630 -22.18 -13.84 37.27
CA ASN A 630 -22.34 -12.51 37.88
C ASN A 630 -21.58 -11.40 37.14
N ASN A 631 -21.40 -11.56 35.83
CA ASN A 631 -20.74 -10.56 35.00
C ASN A 631 -21.67 -9.36 34.77
N GLN A 632 -21.09 -8.15 34.77
CA GLN A 632 -21.84 -6.90 34.56
C GLN A 632 -21.37 -6.22 33.28
N VAL A 633 -22.29 -6.00 32.35
CA VAL A 633 -22.00 -5.45 31.02
C VAL A 633 -23.03 -4.42 30.57
N GLU A 634 -22.58 -3.52 29.71
CA GLU A 634 -23.44 -2.79 28.79
C GLU A 634 -23.36 -3.49 27.41
N ILE A 635 -24.50 -3.92 26.88
CA ILE A 635 -24.63 -4.36 25.48
C ILE A 635 -25.29 -3.25 24.69
N LYS A 636 -24.70 -2.80 23.58
CA LYS A 636 -25.33 -1.88 22.63
C LYS A 636 -25.64 -2.58 21.32
N VAL A 637 -26.81 -2.32 20.76
CA VAL A 637 -27.27 -2.84 19.47
C VAL A 637 -27.64 -1.68 18.57
N THR A 638 -26.90 -1.48 17.48
CA THR A 638 -27.22 -0.52 16.42
C THR A 638 -28.00 -1.22 15.33
N TYR A 639 -29.26 -0.86 15.18
CA TYR A 639 -30.22 -1.49 14.28
C TYR A 639 -30.93 -0.45 13.41
N TRP A 640 -31.49 -0.90 12.29
CA TRP A 640 -32.30 -0.06 11.42
C TRP A 640 -33.75 -0.01 11.92
N ASN A 641 -34.21 1.17 12.33
CA ASN A 641 -35.52 1.37 12.95
C ASN A 641 -36.65 1.46 11.91
N HIS A 642 -36.89 0.34 11.24
CA HIS A 642 -37.93 0.14 10.24
C HIS A 642 -38.99 -0.85 10.74
N GLY A 643 -40.26 -0.57 10.48
CA GLY A 643 -41.40 -1.30 11.03
C GLY A 643 -41.86 -0.79 12.41
N THR A 644 -42.93 -1.40 12.91
CA THR A 644 -43.59 -1.08 14.20
C THR A 644 -43.79 -2.32 15.10
N ASP A 645 -43.25 -3.43 14.65
CA ASP A 645 -42.99 -4.70 15.34
C ASP A 645 -41.89 -4.54 16.41
N ARG A 646 -41.64 -5.59 17.20
CA ARG A 646 -40.82 -5.52 18.43
C ARG A 646 -39.84 -6.69 18.54
N TRP A 647 -38.68 -6.42 19.12
CA TRP A 647 -37.66 -7.45 19.41
C TRP A 647 -37.17 -7.40 20.86
N THR A 648 -36.50 -8.46 21.30
CA THR A 648 -35.91 -8.58 22.65
C THR A 648 -34.50 -9.12 22.60
N LEU A 649 -33.65 -8.74 23.57
CA LEU A 649 -32.40 -9.42 23.86
C LEU A 649 -32.65 -10.43 25.00
N SER A 650 -32.24 -11.68 24.81
CA SER A 650 -32.27 -12.73 25.85
C SER A 650 -30.87 -13.22 26.18
N TYR A 651 -30.64 -13.53 27.45
CA TYR A 651 -29.35 -13.98 28.02
C TYR A 651 -29.63 -14.95 29.19
N LEU A 652 -28.60 -15.63 29.72
CA LEU A 652 -28.72 -16.35 31.00
C LEU A 652 -28.34 -15.46 32.17
N ASP A 653 -29.12 -15.48 33.25
CA ASP A 653 -28.69 -14.95 34.54
C ASP A 653 -27.72 -15.90 35.26
N SER A 654 -27.16 -15.42 36.37
CA SER A 654 -26.21 -16.12 37.24
C SER A 654 -26.74 -17.40 37.89
N ALA A 655 -28.05 -17.68 37.80
CA ALA A 655 -28.68 -18.92 38.21
C ALA A 655 -28.94 -19.88 37.04
N GLY A 656 -28.54 -19.52 35.82
CA GLY A 656 -28.74 -20.29 34.60
C GLY A 656 -30.17 -20.20 34.04
N VAL A 657 -30.96 -19.20 34.44
CA VAL A 657 -32.31 -18.98 33.93
C VAL A 657 -32.27 -17.97 32.78
N GLN A 658 -32.97 -18.27 31.68
CA GLN A 658 -33.05 -17.34 30.56
C GLN A 658 -33.93 -16.13 30.90
N GLN A 659 -33.33 -14.96 30.92
CA GLN A 659 -33.99 -13.67 31.13
C GLN A 659 -34.13 -12.90 29.81
N LYS A 660 -35.06 -11.93 29.79
CA LYS A 660 -35.12 -10.88 28.76
C LYS A 660 -34.59 -9.58 29.34
N ALA A 661 -33.64 -8.96 28.64
CA ALA A 661 -33.03 -7.71 29.07
C ALA A 661 -33.99 -6.53 28.89
N ILE A 662 -33.91 -5.54 29.79
CA ILE A 662 -34.69 -4.31 29.71
C ILE A 662 -33.82 -3.21 29.06
N PRO A 663 -34.26 -2.58 27.95
CA PRO A 663 -33.58 -1.43 27.36
C PRO A 663 -33.40 -0.29 28.36
N VAL A 664 -32.25 0.38 28.32
CA VAL A 664 -31.98 1.56 29.16
C VAL A 664 -33.03 2.65 28.89
N GLY A 665 -33.74 3.07 29.94
CA GLY A 665 -34.85 4.03 29.84
C GLY A 665 -36.23 3.41 29.62
N SER A 666 -36.33 2.08 29.45
CA SER A 666 -37.59 1.33 29.38
C SER A 666 -37.98 0.73 30.75
N ALA A 667 -39.25 0.38 30.88
CA ALA A 667 -39.76 -0.55 31.90
C ALA A 667 -40.32 -1.86 31.28
N ASP A 668 -40.28 -1.94 29.95
CA ASP A 668 -40.71 -3.08 29.13
C ASP A 668 -39.44 -3.73 28.52
N PRO A 669 -39.23 -5.06 28.63
CA PRO A 669 -38.12 -5.75 27.95
C PRO A 669 -38.14 -5.67 26.42
N TRP A 670 -39.25 -5.27 25.80
CA TRP A 670 -39.33 -5.10 24.35
C TRP A 670 -38.71 -3.79 23.85
N VAL A 671 -37.89 -3.88 22.80
CA VAL A 671 -37.53 -2.72 21.98
C VAL A 671 -38.66 -2.47 20.98
N GLN A 672 -39.39 -1.39 21.20
CA GLN A 672 -40.45 -0.94 20.30
C GLN A 672 -39.86 -0.17 19.12
N LYS A 673 -39.94 -0.72 17.90
CA LYS A 673 -39.59 0.02 16.68
C LYS A 673 -40.61 1.12 16.43
N THR A 674 -40.13 2.30 16.01
CA THR A 674 -40.96 3.51 15.80
C THR A 674 -41.06 3.92 14.33
N ASN A 675 -40.57 3.07 13.42
CA ASN A 675 -40.51 3.29 11.98
C ASN A 675 -39.87 4.65 11.58
N SER A 676 -38.81 5.09 12.27
CA SER A 676 -38.12 6.35 11.92
C SER A 676 -37.27 6.23 10.66
N GLY A 677 -37.00 5.02 10.17
CA GLY A 677 -36.18 4.75 8.98
C GLY A 677 -34.68 5.01 9.15
N ALA A 678 -34.27 5.51 10.32
CA ALA A 678 -32.88 5.78 10.67
C ALA A 678 -32.21 4.58 11.36
N PHE A 679 -30.88 4.59 11.41
CA PHE A 679 -30.13 3.74 12.33
C PHE A 679 -30.20 4.35 13.74
N VAL A 680 -30.46 3.50 14.73
CA VAL A 680 -30.51 3.90 16.14
C VAL A 680 -29.82 2.85 16.99
N THR A 681 -29.26 3.27 18.12
CA THR A 681 -28.57 2.40 19.07
C THR A 681 -29.37 2.28 20.35
N THR A 682 -29.72 1.06 20.73
CA THR A 682 -30.30 0.74 22.05
C THR A 682 -29.24 0.11 22.93
N SER A 683 -29.12 0.59 24.17
CA SER A 683 -28.28 0.00 25.21
C SER A 683 -29.09 -0.86 26.18
N PHE A 684 -28.47 -1.92 26.69
CA PHE A 684 -28.96 -2.78 27.78
C PHE A 684 -27.87 -2.85 28.85
N VAL A 685 -28.24 -2.67 30.12
CA VAL A 685 -27.31 -2.86 31.25
C VAL A 685 -27.72 -4.13 31.98
N LEU A 686 -26.81 -5.10 32.03
CA LEU A 686 -27.00 -6.41 32.65
C LEU A 686 -26.04 -6.50 33.85
N THR A 687 -26.50 -7.01 34.99
CA THR A 687 -25.76 -6.92 36.28
C THR A 687 -25.43 -8.25 36.94
N ASP A 688 -25.87 -9.34 36.32
CA ASP A 688 -25.99 -10.66 36.91
C ASP A 688 -25.85 -11.77 35.85
N THR A 689 -25.11 -11.54 34.76
CA THR A 689 -25.09 -12.48 33.62
C THR A 689 -24.27 -13.74 33.88
N GLN A 690 -24.70 -14.84 33.24
CA GLN A 690 -23.90 -16.02 32.96
C GLN A 690 -23.46 -15.98 31.49
N PHE A 691 -22.21 -15.57 31.26
CA PHE A 691 -21.55 -15.69 29.96
C PHE A 691 -20.55 -16.82 30.06
N SER A 692 -20.99 -18.01 29.68
CA SER A 692 -20.18 -19.23 29.76
C SER A 692 -20.54 -20.16 28.61
N ASN A 693 -20.91 -19.60 27.45
CA ASN A 693 -21.46 -20.30 26.29
C ASN A 693 -22.65 -21.22 26.65
N GLY A 694 -23.50 -20.77 27.58
CA GLY A 694 -24.54 -21.59 28.22
C GLY A 694 -25.87 -21.69 27.45
N MET A 695 -26.15 -20.78 26.51
CA MET A 695 -27.37 -20.84 25.69
C MET A 695 -27.25 -21.85 24.54
N ALA A 696 -28.40 -22.22 23.97
CA ALA A 696 -28.48 -23.19 22.87
C ALA A 696 -27.60 -22.77 21.67
N GLY A 697 -26.67 -23.65 21.27
CA GLY A 697 -25.65 -23.37 20.26
C GLY A 697 -24.25 -23.05 20.80
N GLY A 698 -24.10 -22.95 22.13
CA GLY A 698 -22.85 -22.53 22.74
C GLY A 698 -22.63 -21.03 22.54
N VAL A 699 -23.57 -20.23 23.04
CA VAL A 699 -23.65 -18.77 22.88
C VAL A 699 -24.04 -18.11 24.21
N ASP A 700 -23.85 -16.80 24.33
CA ASP A 700 -24.01 -16.06 25.59
C ASP A 700 -25.28 -15.21 25.62
N PHE A 701 -25.67 -14.65 24.47
CA PHE A 701 -26.93 -13.92 24.31
C PHE A 701 -27.48 -14.06 22.88
N VAL A 702 -28.78 -13.81 22.74
CA VAL A 702 -29.49 -13.79 21.45
C VAL A 702 -30.40 -12.57 21.35
N LEU A 703 -30.51 -12.02 20.15
CA LEU A 703 -31.61 -11.15 19.77
C LEU A 703 -32.74 -12.02 19.21
N ASP A 704 -33.97 -11.77 19.61
CA ASP A 704 -35.17 -12.50 19.20
C ASP A 704 -36.18 -11.54 18.56
N SER A 705 -36.46 -11.78 17.28
CA SER A 705 -37.35 -10.97 16.42
C SER A 705 -38.85 -11.26 16.59
N ARG A 706 -39.22 -12.26 17.41
CA ARG A 706 -40.64 -12.66 17.54
C ARG A 706 -41.36 -11.85 18.59
N SER A 707 -42.62 -11.53 18.30
CA SER A 707 -43.63 -10.96 19.19
C SER A 707 -43.72 -11.59 20.60
N ASP A 708 -44.45 -10.91 21.48
CA ASP A 708 -44.79 -11.38 22.83
C ASP A 708 -45.53 -12.73 22.87
N THR A 709 -46.25 -13.08 21.81
CA THR A 709 -46.87 -14.43 21.66
C THR A 709 -45.90 -15.51 21.18
N GLY A 710 -44.65 -15.16 20.85
CA GLY A 710 -43.68 -16.06 20.20
C GLY A 710 -43.98 -16.34 18.72
N ALA A 711 -44.93 -15.61 18.13
CA ALA A 711 -45.24 -15.67 16.70
C ALA A 711 -44.33 -14.75 15.87
N ASN A 712 -44.13 -15.11 14.61
CA ASN A 712 -43.39 -14.34 13.63
C ASN A 712 -44.16 -13.06 13.20
N ASP A 713 -43.56 -11.90 13.39
CA ASP A 713 -44.10 -10.57 13.07
C ASP A 713 -43.16 -9.65 12.25
N GLY A 714 -41.89 -10.02 12.03
CA GLY A 714 -40.93 -9.18 11.30
C GLY A 714 -39.51 -9.73 11.21
N ASN A 715 -38.56 -8.92 10.75
CA ASN A 715 -37.13 -9.24 10.81
C ASN A 715 -36.35 -8.05 11.39
N GLU A 716 -35.20 -8.34 11.99
CA GLU A 716 -34.38 -7.39 12.73
C GLU A 716 -33.08 -7.12 11.99
N TRP A 717 -33.02 -5.97 11.31
CA TRP A 717 -31.84 -5.48 10.60
C TRP A 717 -30.83 -4.85 11.59
N VAL A 718 -29.73 -5.54 11.86
CA VAL A 718 -28.67 -5.14 12.78
C VAL A 718 -27.41 -4.81 11.98
N HIS A 719 -26.78 -3.66 12.27
CA HIS A 719 -25.52 -3.25 11.68
C HIS A 719 -24.33 -3.53 12.60
N PHE A 720 -24.45 -3.23 13.90
CA PHE A 720 -23.34 -3.31 14.85
C PHE A 720 -23.82 -3.74 16.23
N VAL A 721 -23.05 -4.57 16.93
CA VAL A 721 -23.26 -4.92 18.34
C VAL A 721 -21.96 -4.74 19.11
N GLU A 722 -22.04 -4.11 20.28
CA GLU A 722 -20.93 -3.83 21.20
C GLU A 722 -21.23 -4.45 22.57
N VAL A 723 -20.24 -5.05 23.23
CA VAL A 723 -20.30 -5.50 24.63
C VAL A 723 -19.16 -4.88 25.43
N LYS A 724 -19.52 -4.10 26.45
CA LYS A 724 -18.61 -3.37 27.33
C LYS A 724 -18.70 -3.89 28.77
N LYS A 725 -17.54 -4.15 29.40
CA LYS A 725 -17.45 -4.45 30.84
C LYS A 725 -17.89 -3.24 31.67
N LEU A 726 -18.70 -3.49 32.70
CA LEU A 726 -19.03 -2.53 33.77
C LEU A 726 -18.44 -2.95 35.13
N GLY A 727 -18.27 -4.26 35.34
CA GLY A 727 -17.67 -4.86 36.53
C GLY A 727 -17.86 -6.38 36.55
N GLY A 728 -17.09 -7.08 37.37
CA GLY A 728 -17.13 -8.54 37.49
C GLY A 728 -15.86 -9.09 38.13
N PRO A 729 -15.78 -10.40 38.37
CA PRO A 729 -14.50 -11.07 38.61
C PRO A 729 -13.68 -11.14 37.30
N ASP A 730 -12.36 -11.09 37.42
CA ASP A 730 -11.46 -11.41 36.29
C ASP A 730 -11.59 -12.91 35.93
N PRO A 731 -11.45 -13.31 34.64
CA PRO A 731 -11.67 -14.68 34.21
C PRO A 731 -10.65 -15.67 34.78
N GLU A 732 -11.14 -16.79 35.33
CA GLU A 732 -10.29 -17.89 35.83
C GLU A 732 -9.96 -18.88 34.68
N PRO A 733 -8.67 -19.16 34.39
CA PRO A 733 -8.26 -19.87 33.18
C PRO A 733 -8.76 -21.32 33.14
N THR A 734 -9.72 -21.55 32.25
CA THR A 734 -10.47 -22.81 32.05
C THR A 734 -10.52 -23.08 30.53
N PRO A 735 -10.42 -24.32 30.04
CA PRO A 735 -9.98 -24.57 28.64
C PRO A 735 -10.96 -24.05 27.58
N THR A 736 -10.45 -23.10 26.78
CA THR A 736 -11.14 -22.36 25.73
C THR A 736 -11.56 -23.25 24.55
N PHE A 737 -12.67 -22.91 23.90
CA PHE A 737 -12.86 -23.27 22.50
C PHE A 737 -11.91 -22.41 21.65
N THR A 738 -10.88 -23.01 21.04
CA THR A 738 -10.02 -22.27 20.11
C THR A 738 -10.86 -21.82 18.90
N PRO A 739 -11.04 -20.51 18.65
CA PRO A 739 -11.69 -20.06 17.43
C PRO A 739 -10.80 -20.46 16.25
N SER A 740 -11.36 -21.20 15.29
CA SER A 740 -10.59 -21.57 14.10
C SER A 740 -10.34 -20.32 13.26
N THR A 741 -9.08 -19.95 13.05
CA THR A 741 -8.65 -18.85 12.17
C THR A 741 -8.79 -19.22 10.68
N THR A 742 -9.86 -19.95 10.35
CA THR A 742 -10.18 -20.47 9.02
C THR A 742 -11.55 -19.92 8.65
N PRO A 743 -11.73 -19.21 7.52
CA PRO A 743 -13.04 -18.70 7.12
C PRO A 743 -14.04 -19.86 7.00
N THR A 744 -15.11 -19.81 7.79
CA THR A 744 -16.03 -20.95 7.98
C THR A 744 -16.88 -21.21 6.74
N ASN A 745 -16.43 -22.14 5.90
CA ASN A 745 -17.27 -22.81 4.93
C ASN A 745 -18.45 -23.51 5.63
N GLY A 746 -19.60 -23.48 4.97
CA GLY A 746 -20.93 -23.65 5.56
C GLY A 746 -21.33 -25.08 6.00
N PRO A 747 -22.57 -25.22 6.48
CA PRO A 747 -22.95 -26.36 7.32
C PRO A 747 -23.22 -27.64 6.52
N THR A 748 -22.55 -28.74 6.90
CA THR A 748 -23.20 -30.05 7.17
C THR A 748 -22.22 -31.12 7.67
N ARG A 749 -22.22 -31.39 8.98
CA ARG A 749 -22.01 -32.75 9.53
C ARG A 749 -22.89 -32.95 10.76
N THR A 750 -23.79 -33.93 10.71
CA THR A 750 -24.68 -34.29 11.81
C THR A 750 -23.89 -34.97 12.94
N PRO A 751 -23.84 -34.41 14.17
CA PRO A 751 -23.25 -35.10 15.30
C PRO A 751 -24.29 -36.06 15.90
N THR A 752 -24.02 -37.37 15.86
CA THR A 752 -24.78 -38.34 16.66
C THR A 752 -24.26 -38.28 18.10
N PRO A 753 -25.09 -37.91 19.09
CA PRO A 753 -24.61 -37.75 20.46
C PRO A 753 -24.28 -39.11 21.08
N THR A 754 -23.05 -39.27 21.57
CA THR A 754 -22.63 -40.42 22.37
C THR A 754 -21.99 -39.90 23.65
N TRP A 755 -22.57 -40.22 24.80
CA TRP A 755 -22.19 -39.66 26.10
C TRP A 755 -21.32 -40.61 26.93
N THR A 756 -20.59 -40.03 27.90
CA THR A 756 -20.05 -40.64 29.14
C THR A 756 -18.96 -41.72 29.03
N PRO A 757 -18.17 -41.98 30.11
CA PRO A 757 -18.07 -41.26 31.39
C PRO A 757 -16.65 -40.76 31.76
N SER A 758 -16.58 -39.92 32.80
CA SER A 758 -15.34 -39.54 33.51
C SER A 758 -14.79 -40.70 34.37
N GLN A 759 -13.50 -40.67 34.72
CA GLN A 759 -12.95 -41.42 35.85
C GLN A 759 -11.91 -40.62 36.68
N THR A 760 -11.91 -40.92 37.98
CA THR A 760 -11.14 -40.29 39.05
C THR A 760 -9.70 -40.83 39.16
N PRO A 761 -8.69 -40.04 39.58
CA PRO A 761 -7.33 -40.54 39.82
C PRO A 761 -7.19 -41.34 41.12
N THR A 762 -6.21 -42.27 41.19
CA THR A 762 -5.29 -42.55 42.34
C THR A 762 -4.57 -43.91 42.17
N ALA A 763 -3.41 -44.06 42.85
CA ALA A 763 -2.73 -45.31 43.27
C ALA A 763 -1.43 -45.73 42.54
N THR A 764 -0.39 -45.98 43.35
CA THR A 764 1.03 -46.13 42.98
C THR A 764 1.54 -47.58 43.09
N SER A 765 2.41 -48.01 42.17
CA SER A 765 3.52 -48.98 42.38
C SER A 765 4.39 -49.01 41.11
N THR A 766 5.73 -48.99 41.06
CA THR A 766 6.86 -49.40 41.93
C THR A 766 7.26 -50.89 41.87
N ALA A 767 8.17 -51.27 40.96
CA ALA A 767 9.10 -52.43 41.09
C ALA A 767 10.23 -52.52 40.00
N THR A 768 11.43 -52.03 40.35
CA THR A 768 12.82 -52.54 40.06
C THR A 768 13.21 -53.53 38.92
N GLN A 769 14.32 -53.17 38.24
CA GLN A 769 15.47 -54.01 37.78
C GLN A 769 15.27 -55.03 36.61
N LEU A 770 16.31 -55.54 35.90
CA LEU A 770 17.78 -55.55 36.09
C LEU A 770 18.58 -55.41 34.74
N ALA A 771 19.92 -55.33 34.80
CA ALA A 771 20.88 -55.23 33.68
C ALA A 771 21.11 -56.57 32.90
N THR A 772 21.91 -56.64 31.83
CA THR A 772 23.40 -56.74 31.86
C THR A 772 24.07 -56.56 30.47
N ASN A 773 25.42 -56.50 30.43
CA ASN A 773 26.26 -56.03 29.30
C ASN A 773 26.96 -57.15 28.46
N THR A 774 27.68 -56.74 27.40
CA THR A 774 28.99 -57.29 26.89
C THR A 774 29.02 -58.64 26.11
N PRO A 775 30.10 -59.02 25.38
CA PRO A 775 30.80 -58.27 24.30
C PRO A 775 31.43 -59.12 23.13
N THR A 776 31.93 -58.47 22.06
CA THR A 776 32.98 -58.94 21.06
C THR A 776 32.72 -60.28 20.30
N ALA A 777 33.44 -60.74 19.25
CA ALA A 777 34.56 -60.27 18.40
C ALA A 777 34.36 -60.80 16.94
N THR A 778 34.56 -60.02 15.87
CA THR A 778 35.81 -59.81 15.07
C THR A 778 36.33 -61.01 14.25
N ASN A 779 36.41 -60.85 12.91
CA ASN A 779 37.52 -61.36 12.07
C ASN A 779 37.55 -60.66 10.68
N THR A 780 38.74 -60.62 10.05
CA THR A 780 39.08 -59.93 8.76
C THR A 780 39.53 -60.98 7.69
N PRO A 781 39.83 -60.70 6.38
CA PRO A 781 40.57 -59.56 5.76
C PRO A 781 39.74 -58.79 4.67
N THR A 782 40.08 -57.64 4.06
CA THR A 782 41.34 -57.02 3.53
C THR A 782 41.82 -57.69 2.22
N ALA A 783 42.26 -57.03 1.12
CA ALA A 783 42.70 -55.65 0.83
C ALA A 783 42.02 -55.11 -0.50
N THR A 784 42.22 -53.90 -1.05
CA THR A 784 43.44 -53.07 -1.23
C THR A 784 43.12 -51.56 -1.30
N ALA A 785 44.12 -50.70 -1.08
CA ALA A 785 44.01 -49.25 -0.92
C ALA A 785 44.05 -48.42 -2.22
N THR A 786 43.80 -47.11 -2.12
CA THR A 786 44.85 -46.06 -2.26
C THR A 786 44.49 -44.87 -1.34
N ARG A 787 45.45 -44.00 -0.99
CA ARG A 787 45.42 -43.19 0.25
C ARG A 787 45.21 -41.67 0.08
N THR A 788 44.48 -41.13 1.05
CA THR A 788 44.70 -39.91 1.87
C THR A 788 46.18 -39.49 2.12
N PRO A 789 46.53 -38.30 2.67
CA PRO A 789 45.80 -37.57 3.72
C PRO A 789 45.77 -36.02 3.77
N THR A 790 44.76 -35.54 4.50
CA THR A 790 44.60 -34.26 5.23
C THR A 790 44.67 -34.54 6.76
N PRO A 791 44.40 -33.63 7.74
CA PRO A 791 44.62 -32.17 7.87
C PRO A 791 45.16 -31.73 9.30
N THR A 792 45.18 -30.41 9.57
CA THR A 792 45.05 -29.67 10.88
C THR A 792 46.00 -29.93 12.10
N ALA A 793 46.49 -28.84 12.76
CA ALA A 793 46.24 -28.50 14.20
C ALA A 793 47.21 -27.47 14.87
N THR A 794 46.67 -26.29 15.22
CA THR A 794 46.83 -25.48 16.46
C THR A 794 48.18 -24.91 17.01
N ASN A 795 48.04 -23.73 17.65
CA ASN A 795 48.78 -23.14 18.80
C ASN A 795 49.90 -22.07 18.60
N THR A 796 49.86 -21.08 19.50
CA THR A 796 50.70 -19.88 19.64
C THR A 796 52.01 -20.16 20.40
N PRO A 797 53.08 -19.33 20.22
CA PRO A 797 53.42 -18.41 21.32
C PRO A 797 54.00 -17.04 20.90
N THR A 798 54.00 -16.09 21.83
CA THR A 798 54.55 -14.71 21.69
C THR A 798 56.03 -14.59 22.07
N ARG A 799 56.82 -13.74 21.38
CA ARG A 799 57.98 -13.02 21.95
C ARG A 799 58.55 -11.91 21.05
N THR A 800 58.62 -10.70 21.60
CA THR A 800 59.51 -9.57 21.21
C THR A 800 60.90 -9.74 21.88
N PRO A 801 61.91 -8.87 21.62
CA PRO A 801 62.11 -7.90 20.54
C PRO A 801 63.47 -8.13 19.81
N THR A 802 63.91 -7.20 18.95
CA THR A 802 65.28 -6.63 18.91
C THR A 802 65.32 -5.43 17.94
N ALA A 803 66.14 -4.42 18.23
CA ALA A 803 66.36 -3.26 17.36
C ALA A 803 67.78 -3.27 16.77
N THR A 804 67.98 -2.64 15.62
CA THR A 804 69.29 -2.20 15.14
C THR A 804 69.10 -0.91 14.36
N ALA A 805 69.87 0.12 14.73
CA ALA A 805 69.86 1.42 14.06
C ALA A 805 71.15 1.63 13.26
N THR A 806 71.08 2.37 12.16
CA THR A 806 72.25 2.95 11.49
C THR A 806 71.82 4.28 10.87
N ALA A 807 72.64 5.32 11.02
CA ALA A 807 72.33 6.68 10.59
C ALA A 807 73.57 7.37 10.01
N THR A 808 73.37 8.25 9.03
CA THR A 808 74.45 8.98 8.32
C THR A 808 74.08 10.46 8.16
N ARG A 809 75.07 11.37 8.11
CA ARG A 809 74.89 12.84 8.33
C ARG A 809 75.87 13.69 7.48
N THR A 810 75.70 15.00 7.26
CA THR A 810 74.64 15.93 7.74
C THR A 810 73.77 16.43 6.57
N SER A 811 73.62 17.70 6.13
CA SER A 811 74.13 19.05 6.43
C SER A 811 73.08 20.08 5.97
N THR A 812 72.49 20.93 6.83
CA THR A 812 72.94 22.27 7.31
C THR A 812 73.21 23.32 6.21
N PRO A 813 72.80 24.60 6.37
CA PRO A 813 72.62 25.34 7.65
C PRO A 813 71.25 26.05 7.85
N THR A 814 71.21 27.12 8.65
CA THR A 814 70.07 27.59 9.47
C THR A 814 69.71 29.07 9.28
N ALA A 815 68.44 29.45 9.47
CA ALA A 815 67.99 30.75 10.00
C ALA A 815 66.69 30.54 10.81
N THR A 816 66.68 30.73 12.14
CA THR A 816 66.38 31.98 12.88
C THR A 816 64.87 32.25 13.03
N ALA A 817 64.40 32.41 14.27
CA ALA A 817 62.98 32.54 14.62
C ALA A 817 62.59 33.98 15.00
N THR A 818 61.32 34.34 14.75
CA THR A 818 60.72 35.64 15.10
C THR A 818 59.36 35.42 15.73
N ASN A 819 59.05 36.09 16.84
CA ASN A 819 57.74 36.01 17.48
C ASN A 819 56.69 36.84 16.70
N THR A 820 55.46 36.35 16.60
CA THR A 820 54.30 37.13 16.12
C THR A 820 53.03 36.66 16.86
N ALA A 821 52.07 37.58 17.06
CA ALA A 821 51.03 37.44 18.07
C ALA A 821 49.93 36.40 17.77
N THR A 822 49.32 35.89 18.84
CA THR A 822 48.16 34.98 18.80
C THR A 822 46.94 35.65 18.17
N PRO A 823 46.34 35.10 17.10
CA PRO A 823 45.06 35.60 16.59
C PRO A 823 43.93 35.12 17.50
N THR A 824 43.22 36.06 18.12
CA THR A 824 41.99 35.79 18.88
C THR A 824 40.93 35.19 17.96
N ARG A 825 40.18 34.17 18.41
CA ARG A 825 39.07 33.60 17.64
C ARG A 825 37.93 34.63 17.50
N THR A 826 37.83 35.27 16.35
CA THR A 826 36.57 35.84 15.84
C THR A 826 35.52 34.72 15.80
N PRO A 827 34.27 34.94 16.26
CA PRO A 827 33.23 33.92 16.15
C PRO A 827 32.95 33.61 14.68
N THR A 828 33.20 32.37 14.26
CA THR A 828 32.77 31.86 12.96
C THR A 828 31.24 31.86 12.93
N ALA A 829 30.63 32.44 11.90
CA ALA A 829 29.19 32.40 11.75
C ALA A 829 28.71 30.94 11.64
N THR A 830 27.69 30.58 12.43
CA THR A 830 26.97 29.32 12.28
C THR A 830 26.46 29.20 10.84
N PRO A 831 26.63 28.06 10.16
CA PRO A 831 26.03 27.87 8.84
C PRO A 831 24.51 27.81 8.98
N THR A 832 23.85 28.94 8.71
CA THR A 832 22.39 29.02 8.52
C THR A 832 21.99 28.06 7.41
N ALA A 833 20.87 27.35 7.60
CA ALA A 833 20.43 26.32 6.66
C ALA A 833 20.28 26.86 5.24
N THR A 834 21.06 26.31 4.31
CA THR A 834 20.73 26.34 2.89
C THR A 834 19.56 25.40 2.65
N LEU A 835 18.37 25.98 2.52
CA LEU A 835 17.26 25.38 1.77
C LEU A 835 17.75 24.97 0.38
N SER A 836 16.98 24.15 -0.34
CA SER A 836 17.18 24.01 -1.79
C SER A 836 17.29 25.42 -2.39
N PRO A 837 18.36 25.75 -3.15
CA PRO A 837 18.61 27.11 -3.63
C PRO A 837 17.65 27.54 -4.76
N TYR A 838 16.54 26.82 -4.89
CA TYR A 838 15.49 26.94 -5.89
C TYR A 838 14.12 26.79 -5.22
N GLY A 839 13.09 27.41 -5.81
CA GLY A 839 11.69 27.14 -5.49
C GLY A 839 10.99 26.34 -6.59
N ALA A 840 9.66 26.21 -6.47
CA ALA A 840 8.85 25.47 -7.43
C ALA A 840 7.43 26.06 -7.58
N ILE A 841 6.75 25.70 -8.66
CA ILE A 841 5.31 25.89 -8.87
C ILE A 841 4.70 24.55 -9.29
N GLN A 842 3.55 24.18 -8.72
CA GLN A 842 2.84 22.93 -9.02
C GLN A 842 1.34 23.17 -9.10
N GLY A 843 0.56 22.19 -9.53
CA GLY A 843 -0.90 22.25 -9.42
C GLY A 843 -1.62 21.23 -10.29
N ILE A 844 -2.91 21.46 -10.49
CA ILE A 844 -3.81 20.60 -11.25
C ILE A 844 -4.72 21.37 -12.22
N ILE A 845 -5.03 20.77 -13.38
CA ILE A 845 -6.11 21.23 -14.27
C ILE A 845 -7.28 20.25 -14.13
N PHE A 846 -8.51 20.75 -14.01
CA PHE A 846 -9.67 19.92 -13.69
C PHE A 846 -10.99 20.46 -14.25
N HIS A 847 -11.92 19.56 -14.55
CA HIS A 847 -13.32 19.85 -14.83
C HIS A 847 -14.02 20.16 -13.51
N ASP A 848 -14.36 21.43 -13.34
CA ASP A 848 -15.11 22.06 -12.26
C ASP A 848 -16.61 21.75 -12.44
N VAL A 849 -17.02 20.61 -11.90
CA VAL A 849 -18.36 20.02 -12.03
C VAL A 849 -19.34 20.72 -11.09
N ASN A 850 -18.89 21.02 -9.87
CA ASN A 850 -19.70 21.66 -8.83
C ASN A 850 -19.83 23.19 -9.00
N GLN A 851 -18.95 23.80 -9.80
CA GLN A 851 -18.87 25.22 -10.15
C GLN A 851 -18.30 26.15 -9.06
N ASP A 852 -17.58 25.62 -8.05
CA ASP A 852 -16.88 26.41 -7.01
C ASP A 852 -15.45 26.82 -7.38
N GLY A 853 -14.82 26.18 -8.36
CA GLY A 853 -13.47 26.49 -8.82
C GLY A 853 -12.31 25.98 -7.94
N ILE A 854 -12.56 25.02 -7.04
CA ILE A 854 -11.57 24.35 -6.18
C ILE A 854 -11.54 22.86 -6.53
N TYR A 855 -10.36 22.29 -6.79
CA TYR A 855 -10.29 20.87 -7.18
C TYR A 855 -10.72 19.93 -6.06
N THR A 856 -11.89 19.31 -6.23
CA THR A 856 -12.47 18.37 -5.27
C THR A 856 -12.41 16.95 -5.85
N LEU A 857 -11.38 16.19 -5.47
CA LEU A 857 -11.17 14.80 -5.91
C LEU A 857 -12.44 13.95 -5.74
N GLY A 858 -12.94 13.37 -6.84
CA GLY A 858 -14.16 12.54 -6.85
C GLY A 858 -15.46 13.30 -7.12
N THR A 859 -15.48 14.63 -6.99
CA THR A 859 -16.52 15.50 -7.57
C THR A 859 -16.09 16.01 -8.94
N ASP A 860 -14.84 16.46 -9.03
CA ASP A 860 -14.22 17.03 -10.22
C ASP A 860 -13.33 16.02 -10.93
N LEU A 861 -13.32 16.10 -12.26
CA LEU A 861 -12.50 15.21 -13.09
C LEU A 861 -11.17 15.89 -13.41
N ALA A 862 -10.05 15.28 -12.97
CA ALA A 862 -8.72 15.70 -13.37
C ALA A 862 -8.59 15.68 -14.91
N LEU A 863 -8.09 16.77 -15.50
CA LEU A 863 -7.95 16.91 -16.95
C LEU A 863 -6.48 16.73 -17.34
N ALA A 864 -6.17 15.57 -17.91
CA ALA A 864 -4.94 15.33 -18.64
C ALA A 864 -4.84 16.21 -19.90
N ASN A 865 -3.64 16.33 -20.46
CA ASN A 865 -3.34 17.04 -21.71
C ASN A 865 -3.64 18.56 -21.71
N GLY A 866 -3.97 19.15 -20.56
CA GLY A 866 -4.02 20.60 -20.37
C GLY A 866 -2.61 21.19 -20.28
N ARG A 867 -2.41 22.39 -20.83
CA ARG A 867 -1.08 22.99 -21.01
C ARG A 867 -0.86 24.17 -20.09
N VAL A 868 0.19 24.11 -19.28
CA VAL A 868 0.65 25.23 -18.44
C VAL A 868 1.97 25.79 -18.98
N GLU A 869 2.02 27.11 -19.13
CA GLU A 869 3.15 27.90 -19.58
C GLU A 869 3.71 28.71 -18.40
N LEU A 870 5.03 28.70 -18.22
CA LEU A 870 5.73 29.44 -17.18
C LEU A 870 6.62 30.52 -17.80
N TYR A 871 6.41 31.77 -17.41
CA TYR A 871 7.19 32.93 -17.85
C TYR A 871 7.99 33.53 -16.68
N ASN A 872 9.22 33.95 -16.95
CA ASN A 872 10.11 34.58 -15.98
C ASN A 872 9.76 36.07 -15.73
N PRO A 873 10.39 36.76 -14.76
CA PRO A 873 10.14 38.18 -14.49
C PRO A 873 10.38 39.12 -15.68
N ALA A 874 11.12 38.69 -16.70
CA ALA A 874 11.36 39.44 -17.94
C ALA A 874 10.33 39.12 -19.04
N GLY A 875 9.24 38.42 -18.72
CA GLY A 875 8.17 38.05 -19.66
C GLY A 875 8.58 37.00 -20.70
N THR A 876 9.72 36.34 -20.52
CA THR A 876 10.19 35.27 -21.42
C THR A 876 9.62 33.93 -20.98
N LEU A 877 9.12 33.12 -21.90
CA LEU A 877 8.70 31.74 -21.63
C LEU A 877 9.93 30.90 -21.24
N ILE A 878 9.88 30.26 -20.07
CA ILE A 878 10.96 29.46 -19.49
C ILE A 878 10.49 28.09 -18.98
N GLY A 879 9.29 27.65 -19.34
CA GLY A 879 8.76 26.37 -18.92
C GLY A 879 7.45 26.09 -19.61
N LEU A 880 7.24 24.83 -19.95
CA LEU A 880 5.96 24.32 -20.40
C LEU A 880 5.78 22.94 -19.80
N GLN A 881 4.65 22.74 -19.13
CA GLN A 881 4.22 21.44 -18.64
C GLN A 881 2.88 21.08 -19.25
N VAL A 882 2.64 19.78 -19.33
CA VAL A 882 1.34 19.24 -19.70
C VAL A 882 0.89 18.27 -18.63
N THR A 883 -0.40 18.33 -18.31
CA THR A 883 -0.95 17.60 -17.18
C THR A 883 -0.97 16.10 -17.46
N THR A 884 -0.46 15.36 -16.49
CA THR A 884 -0.50 13.88 -16.42
C THR A 884 -1.93 13.35 -16.48
N SER A 885 -2.11 12.02 -16.59
CA SER A 885 -3.42 11.34 -16.45
C SER A 885 -4.22 11.83 -15.25
N ASN A 886 -3.53 12.19 -14.17
CA ASN A 886 -4.09 12.62 -12.90
C ASN A 886 -4.20 14.16 -12.80
N GLY A 887 -4.21 14.86 -13.94
CA GLY A 887 -4.38 16.31 -14.04
C GLY A 887 -3.22 17.17 -13.53
N ARG A 888 -2.16 16.58 -12.97
CA ARG A 888 -1.10 17.30 -12.23
C ARG A 888 0.08 17.74 -13.09
N TYR A 889 0.70 18.86 -12.71
CA TYR A 889 1.92 19.43 -13.30
C TYR A 889 2.90 19.98 -12.24
N LEU A 890 4.20 20.11 -12.58
CA LEU A 890 5.26 20.63 -11.71
C LEU A 890 6.35 21.38 -12.51
N PHE A 891 6.73 22.56 -12.04
CA PHE A 891 7.93 23.30 -12.40
C PHE A 891 8.85 23.40 -11.17
N ASP A 892 9.94 22.66 -11.16
CA ASP A 892 10.97 22.72 -10.12
C ASP A 892 12.21 23.53 -10.58
N PHE A 893 13.23 23.61 -9.71
CA PHE A 893 14.50 24.31 -9.96
C PHE A 893 14.39 25.81 -10.36
N LEU A 894 13.30 26.49 -9.96
CA LEU A 894 13.07 27.90 -10.26
C LEU A 894 13.95 28.81 -9.39
N ALA A 895 14.44 29.92 -9.95
CA ALA A 895 15.24 30.89 -9.20
C ALA A 895 14.38 31.55 -8.09
N PRO A 896 14.82 31.53 -6.82
CA PRO A 896 14.01 32.00 -5.71
C PRO A 896 14.00 33.52 -5.60
N ASN A 897 13.00 34.06 -4.90
CA ASN A 897 12.74 35.48 -4.73
C ASN A 897 12.38 36.19 -6.07
N ALA A 898 11.74 35.47 -6.98
CA ALA A 898 11.34 35.95 -8.30
C ALA A 898 9.84 35.77 -8.54
N ALA A 899 9.26 36.69 -9.32
CA ALA A 899 7.86 36.65 -9.73
C ALA A 899 7.72 35.95 -11.09
N TYR A 900 7.06 34.80 -11.12
CA TYR A 900 6.82 34.01 -12.31
C TYR A 900 5.37 34.11 -12.75
N ARG A 901 5.14 34.39 -14.04
CA ARG A 901 3.80 34.40 -14.62
C ARG A 901 3.46 33.01 -15.11
N VAL A 902 2.45 32.39 -14.50
CA VAL A 902 1.90 31.10 -14.90
C VAL A 902 0.67 31.38 -15.75
N LYS A 903 0.61 30.78 -16.93
CA LYS A 903 -0.49 30.93 -17.87
C LYS A 903 -0.90 29.55 -18.40
N GLU A 904 -2.16 29.20 -18.24
CA GLU A 904 -2.71 27.95 -18.73
C GLU A 904 -3.43 28.16 -20.08
N LEU A 905 -3.54 27.08 -20.85
CA LEU A 905 -4.26 27.03 -22.12
C LEU A 905 -5.27 25.87 -22.10
N ALA A 906 -6.54 26.25 -21.91
CA ALA A 906 -7.69 25.38 -21.69
C ALA A 906 -7.68 24.08 -22.53
N PRO A 907 -7.94 22.89 -21.93
CA PRO A 907 -8.05 21.63 -22.65
C PRO A 907 -9.11 21.68 -23.75
N ALA A 908 -8.86 20.96 -24.85
CA ALA A 908 -9.78 20.91 -25.99
C ALA A 908 -11.17 20.41 -25.54
N GLY A 909 -12.22 21.17 -25.86
CA GLY A 909 -13.59 20.91 -25.42
C GLY A 909 -14.02 21.61 -24.13
N PHE A 910 -13.11 22.34 -23.47
CA PHE A 910 -13.38 23.08 -22.23
C PHE A 910 -13.13 24.59 -22.35
N ALA A 911 -13.69 25.36 -21.42
CA ALA A 911 -13.39 26.77 -21.18
C ALA A 911 -12.98 26.97 -19.72
N ALA A 912 -12.02 27.87 -19.46
CA ALA A 912 -11.54 28.16 -18.11
C ALA A 912 -12.64 28.81 -17.25
N ALA A 913 -12.69 28.41 -15.97
CA ALA A 913 -13.60 28.92 -14.94
C ALA A 913 -12.87 29.71 -13.85
N THR A 914 -11.59 29.41 -13.57
CA THR A 914 -10.69 30.29 -12.80
C THR A 914 -9.81 31.14 -13.73
N ASN A 915 -9.08 32.12 -13.17
CA ASN A 915 -8.13 32.91 -13.95
C ASN A 915 -6.95 32.05 -14.41
N ASN A 916 -6.80 31.85 -15.72
CA ASN A 916 -5.72 31.09 -16.31
C ASN A 916 -4.50 31.93 -16.74
N ASP A 917 -4.35 33.17 -16.27
CA ASP A 917 -3.17 34.01 -16.52
C ASP A 917 -2.84 34.90 -15.30
N ALA A 918 -1.84 34.51 -14.51
CA ALA A 918 -1.54 35.13 -13.21
C ALA A 918 -0.03 35.09 -12.87
N THR A 919 0.40 35.90 -11.90
CA THR A 919 1.82 36.00 -11.48
C THR A 919 1.99 35.65 -10.00
N TYR A 920 2.95 34.76 -9.72
CA TYR A 920 3.18 34.12 -8.43
C TYR A 920 4.63 34.34 -7.97
N PHE A 921 4.84 34.62 -6.70
CA PHE A 921 6.18 34.86 -6.15
C PHE A 921 6.76 33.58 -5.54
N VAL A 922 7.88 33.10 -6.09
CA VAL A 922 8.48 31.81 -5.74
C VAL A 922 9.61 31.99 -4.73
N THR A 923 9.61 31.18 -3.68
CA THR A 923 10.61 31.24 -2.58
C THR A 923 11.40 29.94 -2.51
N ALA A 924 12.66 30.01 -2.09
CA ALA A 924 13.55 28.84 -1.96
C ALA A 924 12.93 27.77 -1.06
N GLY A 925 12.92 26.51 -1.50
CA GLY A 925 12.43 25.37 -0.72
C GLY A 925 10.92 25.27 -0.51
N TYR A 926 10.11 26.20 -1.02
CA TYR A 926 8.64 26.18 -0.89
C TYR A 926 7.94 26.15 -2.27
N PRO A 927 7.17 25.11 -2.60
CA PRO A 927 6.36 25.07 -3.81
C PRO A 927 5.12 25.97 -3.69
N VAL A 928 4.76 26.66 -4.77
CA VAL A 928 3.49 27.40 -4.89
C VAL A 928 2.49 26.54 -5.64
N THR A 929 1.32 26.25 -5.06
CA THR A 929 0.24 25.52 -5.75
C THR A 929 -0.64 26.49 -6.54
N VAL A 930 -0.98 26.15 -7.79
CA VAL A 930 -1.74 26.97 -8.75
C VAL A 930 -2.64 26.08 -9.61
N ASP A 931 -3.95 26.14 -9.39
CA ASP A 931 -4.92 25.19 -9.97
C ASP A 931 -5.91 25.86 -10.95
N PHE A 932 -6.33 25.13 -11.99
CA PHE A 932 -7.11 25.66 -13.12
C PHE A 932 -8.42 24.89 -13.38
N ALA A 933 -9.52 25.48 -12.91
CA ALA A 933 -10.88 25.01 -13.05
C ALA A 933 -11.41 25.19 -14.49
N HIS A 934 -12.16 24.22 -15.00
CA HIS A 934 -12.65 24.18 -16.39
C HIS A 934 -14.08 23.67 -16.52
N ARG A 935 -14.85 24.17 -17.51
CA ARG A 935 -16.24 23.74 -17.77
C ARG A 935 -16.43 23.36 -19.25
N PRO A 936 -17.32 22.39 -19.59
CA PRO A 936 -17.43 21.90 -20.97
C PRO A 936 -18.07 22.92 -21.92
N LEU A 937 -17.54 23.02 -23.13
CA LEU A 937 -18.10 23.83 -24.21
C LEU A 937 -19.44 23.24 -24.68
N ARG A 938 -20.56 23.85 -24.29
CA ARG A 938 -21.91 23.40 -24.70
C ARG A 938 -22.09 23.53 -26.21
N SER A 939 -22.23 22.39 -26.89
CA SER A 939 -22.68 22.33 -28.29
C SER A 939 -24.09 22.91 -28.44
N LEU A 940 -24.21 24.06 -29.11
CA LEU A 940 -25.49 24.73 -29.32
C LEU A 940 -26.30 24.02 -30.43
N PHE A 941 -27.03 22.96 -30.06
CA PHE A 941 -27.99 22.32 -30.97
C PHE A 941 -29.14 23.28 -31.29
N LEU A 942 -29.04 23.97 -32.43
CA LEU A 942 -30.18 24.64 -33.05
C LEU A 942 -31.24 23.58 -33.42
N PRO A 943 -32.49 23.68 -32.93
CA PRO A 943 -33.53 22.70 -33.25
C PRO A 943 -33.89 22.81 -34.73
N LEU A 944 -33.76 21.69 -35.45
CA LEU A 944 -34.08 21.62 -36.88
C LEU A 944 -35.60 21.64 -37.08
N VAL A 945 -36.16 22.80 -37.42
CA VAL A 945 -37.60 22.96 -37.68
C VAL A 945 -37.96 22.37 -39.05
N THR A 946 -38.21 21.07 -39.10
CA THR A 946 -38.85 20.42 -40.25
C THR A 946 -40.34 20.78 -40.28
N LYS A 947 -40.82 21.25 -41.43
CA LYS A 947 -42.17 21.80 -41.61
C LYS A 947 -42.88 21.10 -42.77
N GLY A 948 -43.94 20.36 -42.47
CA GLY A 948 -44.69 19.54 -43.44
C GLY A 948 -44.44 18.06 -43.21
#